data_AF-A0A078FVK7-F1
#
_entry.id   AF-A0A078FVK7-F1
#
_cell.length_a   1.000
_cell.length_b   1.000
_cell.length_c   1.000
_cell.angle_alpha   90.00
_cell.angle_beta   90.00
_cell.angle_gamma   90.00
#
_symmetry.space_group_name_H-M   'P 1'
#
loop_
_entity.id
_entity.type
_entity.pdbx_description
1 polymer ?
#
loop_
_entity_poly.entity_id
_entity_poly.type
_entity_poly.pdbx_seq_one_letter_code
_entity_poly.pdbx_strand_id
1 'polypeptide(L)'
;MISLGFQPSTAGVLSASVNRAGFIKRSGLTKPRRTARFGTMAMAASPLEICVKASITTPNKLGDCPFCQRVLLTMEEKHVPYDMKMVDLSNKPEWFLKINAEGKVPVVKFDEKWVPDSDVITQALEDKYPEPPLATPPEKASVGSKIFSTFIGFLKSKDPKDGTEQVLLDELSTFNDYLKENGTYINGEKISAADLSLAPKLYHMKIALGHFKNWSVPDSLPFLKSYMENVFSRESFKNTEAQTEDVIAGWRPKVMVTSVLLGGLSLFSWEIQKLFSPPDFLGASAMILQTGFSLPTTTTTTTFLSPCSPHRLNTLFFTHRRRRLVSPSCFSKRRFSLCVAAASGSDVFTSPETSKSFDFASEEKIYKWWESQGYFKPSFDQGGGKPFVIPMPPPNVTGSLHMGHAMFVTLEDIMVRYNRMRGRPTLWLPGTDHAGIATQLVVEKMLASEGIKRVELGRDEFTKRVWQWKEKYGGTITNQIKRLGASCDWSRERFTLDEQLSRAVVEAFVKLHDKGLIYQGSYMVNWSPNLQTAVSDLEVEYSEEPGFLYHIKYRVAGSPDFLTIATTRPETLFGDVAIAVHPEDDRYAKYVGQTAIVPMTYGRHVPIISDKYVDKDFGTGVLKISPGHDHNDYLVARKLGLPILNVMNKDGTLNDVAGLFCGLDRFAVREKLWADLEETGLAVKKEPHTSRVPRSQRGGEVIEPLVSKQWFVHMDPLAEKALLAVEKKELTIIPERFEKIYNHWLTNIKDWCISRQLWWGHRIPVWYVVGKDCEEDYIVAKNAEEALEKAHEKYGKDVEIYQDPDVLDTWFSSSLWPFSTLGWPDVSAEDYKNFYPTNMLETGHDILFFWVARMVMMGIEFTGTVPFTHVYLHGLIRDSEGRKMSKSLGNVIDPLDTIKDFGTDALRFTIALGTAGQDLNLSTERLTANKAFTNKLWNAGKFVLQSLPSLSDTSAWENLLALKLDKEETLLSLPLPECWAVSKLHILIDSVTASYEKFFFGDVGRETYEFFWSDFADWYIEASKSRLYGSRGNSDSLVSQAVLLYVFENILKLLHPFMPFVTEDLWQALPYRKEALIVSPWPQNSLPRNVESIKRFENLQALTRAIRNVRAEYSVEPVKRISASVVGSAEVVGYISKEKEVLALLSRLDLNNVHFTNTPPDDANLSVHVVASEGLEAYLPLAAMVDISSEVQRISKRLSKMQTEYDALITRLNSPKFLEKAPEEVVRGVKEKAEEAEEKIKLTKARLDFLKSTTSLVSQ
;
A
#
# COMPACT_ATOMS: atom_id res chain seq x y z
N MET A 1 -21.23 59.46 -2.58
CA MET A 1 -22.59 59.78 -2.10
C MET A 1 -22.82 58.84 -0.91
N ILE A 2 -22.72 59.27 0.35
CA ILE A 2 -23.55 60.25 1.09
C ILE A 2 -24.98 59.72 1.32
N SER A 3 -25.17 59.05 2.48
CA SER A 3 -26.31 59.09 3.43
C SER A 3 -26.03 57.98 4.48
N LEU A 4 -25.89 58.20 5.80
CA LEU A 4 -26.83 58.77 6.79
C LEU A 4 -28.16 57.99 6.82
N GLY A 5 -28.60 57.31 7.90
CA GLY A 5 -28.03 57.06 9.24
C GLY A 5 -28.98 57.51 10.37
N PHE A 6 -29.06 56.80 11.52
CA PHE A 6 -29.73 57.28 12.76
C PHE A 6 -29.30 56.53 14.06
N GLN A 7 -29.47 57.21 15.21
CA GLN A 7 -29.18 56.86 16.63
C GLN A 7 -30.22 57.61 17.54
N PRO A 8 -30.21 57.60 18.90
CA PRO A 8 -29.36 56.94 19.93
C PRO A 8 -30.18 55.86 20.71
N SER A 9 -30.37 55.69 22.05
CA SER A 9 -29.97 56.29 23.37
C SER A 9 -30.31 55.25 24.50
N THR A 10 -30.11 55.34 25.84
CA THR A 10 -29.42 56.20 26.85
C THR A 10 -29.31 55.37 28.17
N ALA A 11 -28.13 55.20 28.80
CA ALA A 11 -27.60 55.89 29.99
C ALA A 11 -28.12 55.48 31.42
N GLY A 12 -27.18 55.18 32.34
CA GLY A 12 -27.39 54.84 33.78
C GLY A 12 -26.09 54.97 34.62
N VAL A 13 -26.17 55.17 35.96
CA VAL A 13 -25.13 55.89 36.75
C VAL A 13 -25.03 55.52 38.27
N LEU A 14 -23.78 55.40 38.81
CA LEU A 14 -23.30 55.45 40.23
C LEU A 14 -23.60 54.28 41.22
N SER A 15 -22.86 54.05 42.34
CA SER A 15 -22.08 54.95 43.26
C SER A 15 -20.75 54.37 43.87
N ALA A 16 -20.03 55.16 44.72
CA ALA A 16 -18.73 54.85 45.40
C ALA A 16 -18.52 55.74 46.68
N SER A 17 -17.43 55.82 47.50
CA SER A 17 -15.99 55.39 47.47
C SER A 17 -15.36 55.31 48.91
N VAL A 18 -14.21 55.98 49.21
CA VAL A 18 -13.51 56.17 50.55
C VAL A 18 -12.70 54.93 51.07
N ASN A 19 -11.53 54.91 51.77
CA ASN A 19 -10.46 55.82 52.35
C ASN A 19 -9.05 55.14 52.12
N ARG A 20 -7.79 55.57 52.42
CA ARG A 20 -6.96 56.45 53.34
C ARG A 20 -6.39 55.80 54.64
N ALA A 21 -5.16 56.07 55.13
CA ALA A 21 -3.90 56.69 54.59
C ALA A 21 -2.67 56.71 55.59
N GLY A 22 -1.42 56.86 55.10
CA GLY A 22 -0.24 57.48 55.78
C GLY A 22 0.87 56.58 56.43
N PHE A 23 2.14 57.01 56.71
CA PHE A 23 2.94 58.20 56.31
C PHE A 23 4.45 58.17 56.76
N ILE A 24 5.42 58.75 56.00
CA ILE A 24 6.79 59.27 56.43
C ILE A 24 7.89 58.21 56.86
N LYS A 25 9.25 58.28 56.78
CA LYS A 25 10.43 59.03 56.17
C LYS A 25 11.67 58.03 56.09
N ARG A 26 13.00 58.29 55.92
CA ARG A 26 13.92 59.48 56.01
C ARG A 26 15.12 59.54 54.98
N SER A 27 16.42 59.65 55.36
CA SER A 27 17.49 60.27 54.50
C SER A 27 19.02 59.98 54.74
N GLY A 28 19.89 60.13 53.71
CA GLY A 28 21.40 60.18 53.75
C GLY A 28 22.07 60.75 52.46
N LEU A 29 23.38 61.09 52.43
CA LEU A 29 24.14 61.77 51.31
C LEU A 29 25.62 61.27 51.21
N THR A 30 26.34 61.25 50.06
CA THR A 30 26.93 62.40 49.31
C THR A 30 27.10 62.16 47.77
N LYS A 31 27.82 63.05 47.03
CA LYS A 31 28.04 63.10 45.54
C LYS A 31 29.57 62.98 45.22
N PRO A 32 30.13 63.11 43.97
CA PRO A 32 29.53 63.35 42.62
C PRO A 32 30.15 62.64 41.38
N ARG A 33 29.37 62.47 40.30
CA ARG A 33 29.60 63.04 38.93
C ARG A 33 28.50 62.60 37.95
N ARG A 34 28.38 63.27 36.80
CA ARG A 34 27.36 63.00 35.75
C ARG A 34 28.02 62.40 34.49
N THR A 35 27.42 61.33 33.98
CA THR A 35 27.37 60.96 32.56
C THR A 35 25.90 60.75 32.17
N ALA A 36 25.56 60.90 30.89
CA ALA A 36 24.17 60.84 30.45
C ALA A 36 23.64 59.39 30.44
N ARG A 37 22.45 59.16 31.01
CA ARG A 37 21.69 57.92 30.78
C ARG A 37 20.70 58.14 29.64
N PHE A 38 20.92 57.47 28.52
CA PHE A 38 19.81 57.09 27.65
C PHE A 38 19.01 55.99 28.34
N GLY A 39 17.70 56.18 28.48
CA GLY A 39 16.78 55.10 28.79
C GLY A 39 16.17 54.61 27.49
N THR A 40 16.50 53.38 27.09
CA THR A 40 15.83 52.71 25.97
C THR A 40 14.44 52.25 26.41
N MET A 41 13.41 52.63 25.65
CA MET A 41 12.07 52.10 25.85
C MET A 41 12.06 50.63 25.43
N ALA A 42 11.60 49.74 26.32
CA ALA A 42 11.16 48.43 25.88
C ALA A 42 9.88 48.63 25.04
N MET A 43 9.95 48.35 23.74
CA MET A 43 8.75 48.24 22.93
C MET A 43 8.00 46.99 23.38
N ALA A 44 6.72 47.14 23.74
CA ALA A 44 5.87 46.00 24.04
C ALA A 44 5.68 45.18 22.76
N ALA A 45 6.35 44.03 22.68
CA ALA A 45 6.19 43.11 21.56
C ALA A 45 4.74 42.61 21.52
N SER A 46 4.13 42.60 20.34
CA SER A 46 2.84 41.94 20.13
C SER A 46 2.96 40.45 20.47
N PRO A 47 1.94 39.83 21.10
CA PRO A 47 1.99 38.42 21.42
C PRO A 47 2.11 37.57 20.16
N LEU A 48 2.96 36.54 20.20
CA LEU A 48 3.07 35.55 19.12
C LEU A 48 1.85 34.63 19.15
N GLU A 49 1.18 34.45 18.01
CA GLU A 49 0.11 33.45 17.91
C GLU A 49 0.70 32.04 17.90
N ILE A 50 0.24 31.17 18.81
CA ILE A 50 0.62 29.76 18.85
C ILE A 50 -0.62 28.86 18.79
N CYS A 51 -0.64 27.94 17.82
CA CYS A 51 -1.59 26.86 17.77
C CYS A 51 -1.12 25.68 18.63
N VAL A 52 -1.92 25.29 19.61
CA VAL A 52 -1.61 24.22 20.58
C VAL A 52 -2.72 23.17 20.64
N LYS A 53 -2.41 21.98 21.16
CA LYS A 53 -3.41 20.92 21.33
C LYS A 53 -4.47 21.33 22.35
N ALA A 54 -5.75 21.20 22.01
CA ALA A 54 -6.85 21.33 22.96
C ALA A 54 -6.88 20.16 23.97
N SER A 55 -7.33 20.46 25.19
CA SER A 55 -7.66 19.49 26.24
C SER A 55 -8.82 18.58 25.80
N ILE A 56 -8.74 17.30 26.19
CA ILE A 56 -9.73 16.27 25.83
C ILE A 56 -10.83 16.22 26.91
N THR A 57 -10.49 16.60 28.14
CA THR A 57 -11.42 16.60 29.28
C THR A 57 -12.09 17.95 29.53
N THR A 58 -11.45 19.06 29.16
CA THR A 58 -11.93 20.42 29.46
C THR A 58 -11.82 21.34 28.23
N PRO A 59 -12.94 21.71 27.58
CA PRO A 59 -12.93 22.63 26.44
C PRO A 59 -12.16 23.94 26.71
N ASN A 60 -11.46 24.43 25.69
CA ASN A 60 -10.65 25.65 25.70
C ASN A 60 -9.45 25.69 26.69
N LYS A 61 -9.04 24.54 27.26
CA LYS A 61 -7.74 24.41 27.97
C LYS A 61 -6.67 23.76 27.11
N LEU A 62 -5.40 23.95 27.50
CA LEU A 62 -4.24 23.26 26.94
C LEU A 62 -4.31 21.76 27.24
N GLY A 63 -4.15 20.92 26.22
CA GLY A 63 -4.19 19.46 26.31
C GLY A 63 -2.83 18.79 26.36
N ASP A 64 -2.83 17.45 26.49
CA ASP A 64 -1.62 16.65 26.62
C ASP A 64 -0.79 16.63 25.32
N CYS A 65 0.23 17.50 25.24
CA CYS A 65 1.23 17.46 24.19
C CYS A 65 2.58 17.98 24.71
N PRO A 66 3.58 17.11 24.93
CA PRO A 66 4.87 17.53 25.47
C PRO A 66 5.64 18.43 24.50
N PHE A 67 5.35 18.35 23.20
CA PHE A 67 5.90 19.23 22.17
C PHE A 67 5.29 20.63 22.20
N CYS A 68 4.00 20.77 22.55
CA CYS A 68 3.39 22.09 22.79
C CYS A 68 3.97 22.70 24.08
N GLN A 69 4.01 21.92 25.17
CA GLN A 69 4.56 22.38 26.44
C GLN A 69 6.03 22.84 26.30
N ARG A 70 6.88 22.14 25.53
CA ARG A 70 8.25 22.57 25.23
C ARG A 70 8.32 23.99 24.65
N VAL A 71 7.46 24.32 23.68
CA VAL A 71 7.46 25.63 23.04
C VAL A 71 6.96 26.71 24.00
N LEU A 72 5.87 26.42 24.74
CA LEU A 72 5.35 27.34 25.75
C LEU A 72 6.38 27.60 26.87
N LEU A 73 7.05 26.55 27.37
CA LEU A 73 8.19 26.67 28.29
C LEU A 73 9.30 27.57 27.73
N THR A 74 9.62 27.44 26.44
CA THR A 74 10.64 28.27 25.77
C THR A 74 10.20 29.74 25.70
N MET A 75 8.92 30.00 25.49
CA MET A 75 8.36 31.36 25.50
C MET A 75 8.34 31.95 26.92
N GLU A 76 7.92 31.19 27.93
CA GLU A 76 7.89 31.58 29.34
C GLU A 76 9.28 31.92 29.89
N GLU A 77 10.27 31.03 29.70
CA GLU A 77 11.67 31.24 30.12
C GLU A 77 12.33 32.43 29.38
N LYS A 78 11.87 32.76 28.17
CA LYS A 78 12.31 33.95 27.42
C LYS A 78 11.44 35.19 27.65
N HIS A 79 10.41 35.10 28.48
CA HIS A 79 9.42 36.15 28.73
C HIS A 79 8.78 36.73 27.45
N VAL A 80 8.59 35.88 26.43
CA VAL A 80 7.96 36.23 25.16
C VAL A 80 6.44 36.13 25.32
N PRO A 81 5.67 37.22 25.11
CA PRO A 81 4.21 37.14 25.19
C PRO A 81 3.65 36.30 24.03
N TYR A 82 2.59 35.52 24.29
CA TYR A 82 1.95 34.65 23.30
C TYR A 82 0.41 34.61 23.48
N ASP A 83 -0.29 34.22 22.41
CA ASP A 83 -1.74 33.98 22.39
C ASP A 83 -2.02 32.53 21.93
N MET A 84 -2.77 31.77 22.74
CA MET A 84 -2.99 30.32 22.53
C MET A 84 -4.27 30.03 21.77
N LYS A 85 -4.13 29.61 20.51
CA LYS A 85 -5.23 29.10 19.68
C LYS A 85 -5.33 27.58 19.85
N MET A 86 -6.35 27.14 20.57
CA MET A 86 -6.61 25.71 20.83
C MET A 86 -7.08 25.01 19.55
N VAL A 87 -6.47 23.86 19.23
CA VAL A 87 -6.80 23.05 18.04
C VAL A 87 -7.06 21.61 18.45
N ASP A 88 -8.19 21.05 17.99
CA ASP A 88 -8.59 19.66 18.18
C ASP A 88 -8.60 18.88 16.83
N LEU A 89 -9.21 17.69 16.80
CA LEU A 89 -9.27 16.84 15.59
C LEU A 89 -10.45 17.18 14.66
N SER A 90 -11.50 17.81 15.18
CA SER A 90 -12.72 18.24 14.48
C SER A 90 -12.65 19.67 13.96
N ASN A 91 -11.83 20.54 14.57
CA ASN A 91 -11.76 21.97 14.31
C ASN A 91 -10.35 22.40 13.84
N LYS A 92 -9.86 21.77 12.77
CA LYS A 92 -8.60 22.18 12.10
C LYS A 92 -8.93 23.11 10.92
N PRO A 93 -8.52 24.39 10.94
CA PRO A 93 -8.74 25.28 9.81
C PRO A 93 -8.01 24.81 8.55
N GLU A 94 -8.61 25.06 7.37
CA GLU A 94 -8.00 24.66 6.09
C GLU A 94 -6.61 25.31 5.88
N TRP A 95 -6.41 26.54 6.36
CA TRP A 95 -5.10 27.23 6.32
C TRP A 95 -4.05 26.55 7.18
N PHE A 96 -4.45 25.89 8.28
CA PHE A 96 -3.54 25.20 9.19
C PHE A 96 -2.98 23.95 8.52
N LEU A 97 -3.84 23.15 7.87
CA LEU A 97 -3.44 21.96 7.12
C LEU A 97 -2.61 22.30 5.87
N LYS A 98 -2.83 23.46 5.24
CA LYS A 98 -2.01 23.94 4.11
C LYS A 98 -0.55 24.28 4.49
N ILE A 99 -0.25 24.52 5.76
CA ILE A 99 1.11 24.85 6.23
C ILE A 99 1.71 23.71 7.10
N ASN A 100 0.86 22.91 7.74
CA ASN A 100 1.23 21.69 8.45
C ASN A 100 0.34 20.53 7.95
N ALA A 101 0.75 19.89 6.85
CA ALA A 101 -0.01 18.82 6.20
C ALA A 101 -0.22 17.59 7.10
N GLU A 102 0.71 17.32 8.02
CA GLU A 102 0.57 16.28 9.04
C GLU A 102 -0.44 16.66 10.16
N GLY A 103 -0.92 17.90 10.17
CA GLY A 103 -1.85 18.44 11.14
C GLY A 103 -1.34 18.40 12.59
N LYS A 104 -0.02 18.41 12.79
CA LYS A 104 0.64 18.36 14.11
C LYS A 104 0.60 19.72 14.82
N VAL A 105 0.82 19.71 16.14
CA VAL A 105 0.97 20.90 16.99
C VAL A 105 2.19 20.74 17.89
N PRO A 106 2.95 21.81 18.20
CA PRO A 106 2.61 23.22 18.00
C PRO A 106 2.93 23.76 16.60
N VAL A 107 2.37 24.94 16.31
CA VAL A 107 2.73 25.80 15.17
C VAL A 107 2.70 27.27 15.65
N VAL A 108 3.74 28.07 15.37
CA VAL A 108 3.85 29.47 15.81
C VAL A 108 3.91 30.43 14.64
N LYS A 109 3.24 31.59 14.74
CA LYS A 109 3.29 32.65 13.73
C LYS A 109 4.46 33.61 13.97
N PHE A 110 5.46 33.59 13.10
CA PHE A 110 6.56 34.54 13.05
C PHE A 110 6.47 35.39 11.78
N ASP A 111 6.28 36.71 11.94
CA ASP A 111 6.40 37.70 10.85
C ASP A 111 5.61 37.32 9.58
N GLU A 112 4.30 37.08 9.79
CA GLU A 112 3.30 36.57 8.83
C GLU A 112 3.54 35.15 8.25
N LYS A 113 4.54 34.41 8.72
CA LYS A 113 4.73 32.98 8.39
C LYS A 113 4.40 32.07 9.57
N TRP A 114 3.67 31.00 9.33
CA TRP A 114 3.47 29.94 10.33
C TRP A 114 4.62 28.93 10.24
N VAL A 115 5.28 28.68 11.36
CA VAL A 115 6.40 27.75 11.50
C VAL A 115 5.91 26.53 12.29
N PRO A 116 5.87 25.33 11.68
CA PRO A 116 5.61 24.08 12.38
C PRO A 116 6.89 23.48 13.01
N ASP A 117 6.71 22.38 13.74
CA ASP A 117 7.74 21.60 14.46
C ASP A 117 8.37 22.28 15.70
N SER A 118 8.41 21.54 16.83
CA SER A 118 8.83 22.10 18.11
C SER A 118 10.32 22.43 18.21
N ASP A 119 11.19 21.74 17.45
CA ASP A 119 12.62 22.01 17.43
C ASP A 119 12.92 23.25 16.58
N VAL A 120 12.29 23.35 15.39
CA VAL A 120 12.40 24.52 14.51
C VAL A 120 11.84 25.77 15.19
N ILE A 121 10.69 25.67 15.87
CA ILE A 121 10.12 26.78 16.65
C ILE A 121 11.03 27.16 17.83
N THR A 122 11.61 26.20 18.55
CA THR A 122 12.54 26.50 19.67
C THR A 122 13.77 27.27 19.16
N GLN A 123 14.34 26.87 18.01
CA GLN A 123 15.47 27.59 17.42
C GLN A 123 15.07 29.00 16.96
N ALA A 124 13.91 29.15 16.31
CA ALA A 124 13.41 30.48 15.91
C ALA A 124 13.13 31.42 17.10
N LEU A 125 12.78 30.88 18.27
CA LEU A 125 12.69 31.65 19.52
C LEU A 125 14.07 32.04 20.07
N GLU A 126 15.08 31.17 20.00
CA GLU A 126 16.46 31.49 20.39
C GLU A 126 17.06 32.58 19.47
N ASP A 127 16.89 32.43 18.15
CA ASP A 127 17.42 33.36 17.15
C ASP A 127 16.77 34.75 17.23
N LYS A 128 15.47 34.82 17.54
CA LYS A 128 14.69 36.07 17.61
C LYS A 128 14.73 36.74 18.99
N TYR A 129 14.91 35.96 20.05
CA TYR A 129 14.95 36.42 21.44
C TYR A 129 16.17 35.80 22.16
N PRO A 130 17.39 36.29 21.90
CA PRO A 130 18.63 35.63 22.35
C PRO A 130 18.92 35.73 23.86
N GLU A 131 18.14 36.52 24.61
CA GLU A 131 18.31 36.71 26.06
C GLU A 131 17.00 36.37 26.80
N PRO A 132 17.03 35.54 27.87
CA PRO A 132 18.17 34.71 28.29
C PRO A 132 18.51 33.62 27.23
N PRO A 133 19.80 33.29 27.05
CA PRO A 133 20.22 32.22 26.14
C PRO A 133 19.87 30.85 26.72
N LEU A 134 19.20 30.02 25.92
CA LEU A 134 18.82 28.64 26.25
C LEU A 134 19.60 27.60 25.42
N ALA A 135 20.44 28.02 24.48
CA ALA A 135 21.24 27.14 23.64
C ALA A 135 21.97 26.03 24.43
N THR A 136 21.68 24.77 24.10
CA THR A 136 22.40 23.60 24.63
C THR A 136 23.65 23.32 23.76
N PRO A 137 24.83 23.11 24.35
CA PRO A 137 26.02 22.71 23.60
C PRO A 137 25.80 21.40 22.80
N PRO A 138 26.34 21.26 21.56
CA PRO A 138 26.05 20.11 20.69
C PRO A 138 26.36 18.76 21.33
N GLU A 139 27.43 18.67 22.12
CA GLU A 139 27.85 17.46 22.83
C GLU A 139 26.91 17.07 23.99
N LYS A 140 26.06 18.00 24.45
CA LYS A 140 25.04 17.78 25.50
C LYS A 140 23.63 17.58 24.96
N ALA A 141 23.37 17.93 23.69
CA ALA A 141 22.03 17.92 23.10
C ALA A 141 21.37 16.52 23.03
N SER A 142 22.16 15.45 23.10
CA SER A 142 21.68 14.05 23.07
C SER A 142 21.41 13.45 24.47
N VAL A 143 21.75 14.15 25.56
CA VAL A 143 21.62 13.65 26.93
C VAL A 143 20.15 13.39 27.29
N GLY A 144 19.86 12.18 27.78
CA GLY A 144 18.49 11.75 28.14
C GLY A 144 17.52 11.61 26.96
N SER A 145 17.99 11.77 25.71
CA SER A 145 17.12 11.80 24.52
C SER A 145 16.27 10.52 24.33
N LYS A 146 16.78 9.35 24.72
CA LYS A 146 16.08 8.06 24.55
C LYS A 146 15.04 7.77 25.64
N ILE A 147 15.05 8.50 26.77
CA ILE A 147 14.16 8.26 27.92
C ILE A 147 12.69 8.20 27.49
N PHE A 148 12.28 9.05 26.55
CA PHE A 148 10.89 9.07 26.08
C PHE A 148 10.52 7.85 25.23
N SER A 149 11.45 7.34 24.41
CA SER A 149 11.24 6.10 23.65
C SER A 149 11.22 4.85 24.55
N THR A 150 12.09 4.77 25.56
CA THR A 150 12.11 3.64 26.51
C THR A 150 10.89 3.66 27.42
N PHE A 151 10.45 4.84 27.87
CA PHE A 151 9.16 5.04 28.56
C PHE A 151 7.98 4.54 27.72
N ILE A 152 7.89 4.93 26.44
CA ILE A 152 6.79 4.48 25.56
C ILE A 152 6.82 2.96 25.36
N GLY A 153 8.01 2.35 25.31
CA GLY A 153 8.17 0.89 25.29
C GLY A 153 7.58 0.24 26.54
N PHE A 154 8.04 0.64 27.73
CA PHE A 154 7.57 0.08 29.00
C PHE A 154 6.08 0.34 29.28
N LEU A 155 5.56 1.52 28.92
CA LEU A 155 4.13 1.83 29.04
C LEU A 155 3.26 0.90 28.17
N LYS A 156 3.73 0.53 26.97
CA LYS A 156 3.03 -0.37 26.03
C LYS A 156 3.26 -1.86 26.30
N SER A 157 4.28 -2.23 27.07
CA SER A 157 4.57 -3.62 27.43
C SER A 157 3.35 -4.30 28.08
N LYS A 158 3.15 -5.59 27.77
CA LYS A 158 2.13 -6.46 28.38
C LYS A 158 2.70 -7.42 29.42
N ASP A 159 3.98 -7.77 29.33
CA ASP A 159 4.63 -8.76 30.20
C ASP A 159 5.64 -8.07 31.12
N PRO A 160 5.44 -8.08 32.45
CA PRO A 160 6.41 -7.57 33.42
C PRO A 160 7.82 -8.18 33.33
N LYS A 161 8.00 -9.29 32.60
CA LYS A 161 9.28 -9.98 32.42
C LYS A 161 10.01 -9.62 31.12
N ASP A 162 9.44 -8.80 30.22
CA ASP A 162 10.03 -8.53 28.89
C ASP A 162 11.30 -7.64 28.89
N GLY A 163 11.69 -7.11 30.05
CA GLY A 163 12.88 -6.30 30.23
C GLY A 163 12.74 -4.82 29.80
N THR A 164 11.59 -4.39 29.28
CA THR A 164 11.37 -2.98 28.90
C THR A 164 11.47 -2.02 30.09
N GLU A 165 11.08 -2.46 31.30
CA GLU A 165 11.31 -1.71 32.53
C GLU A 165 12.81 -1.51 32.80
N GLN A 166 13.63 -2.57 32.65
CA GLN A 166 15.07 -2.48 32.86
C GLN A 166 15.73 -1.54 31.85
N VAL A 167 15.30 -1.58 30.58
CA VAL A 167 15.80 -0.65 29.54
C VAL A 167 15.43 0.81 29.83
N LEU A 168 14.30 1.08 30.48
CA LEU A 168 13.98 2.41 31.01
C LEU A 168 14.87 2.76 32.22
N LEU A 169 15.03 1.85 33.18
CA LEU A 169 15.84 2.05 34.38
C LEU A 169 17.32 2.30 34.06
N ASP A 170 17.89 1.61 33.07
CA ASP A 170 19.29 1.77 32.65
C ASP A 170 19.54 3.15 32.04
N GLU A 171 18.62 3.65 31.20
CA GLU A 171 18.69 5.00 30.62
C GLU A 171 18.45 6.09 31.70
N LEU A 172 17.51 5.87 32.63
CA LEU A 172 17.29 6.78 33.76
C LEU A 172 18.47 6.79 34.75
N SER A 173 19.15 5.66 34.94
CA SER A 173 20.39 5.59 35.73
C SER A 173 21.53 6.33 35.03
N THR A 174 21.70 6.12 33.73
CA THR A 174 22.70 6.83 32.90
C THR A 174 22.49 8.35 32.98
N PHE A 175 21.24 8.83 32.95
CA PHE A 175 20.94 10.24 33.10
C PHE A 175 21.10 10.76 34.54
N ASN A 176 20.75 9.96 35.56
CA ASN A 176 21.03 10.28 36.97
C ASN A 176 22.54 10.44 37.25
N ASP A 177 23.36 9.56 36.69
CA ASP A 177 24.82 9.62 36.85
C ASP A 177 25.43 10.79 36.06
N TYR A 178 24.89 11.13 34.87
CA TYR A 178 25.25 12.37 34.18
C TYR A 178 24.96 13.61 35.04
N LEU A 179 23.76 13.72 35.63
CA LEU A 179 23.36 14.85 36.48
C LEU A 179 24.25 14.99 37.72
N LYS A 180 24.59 13.86 38.36
CA LYS A 180 25.53 13.78 39.48
C LYS A 180 26.91 14.37 39.17
N GLU A 181 27.38 14.24 37.94
CA GLU A 181 28.68 14.78 37.49
C GLU A 181 28.59 16.20 36.93
N ASN A 182 27.46 16.59 36.32
CA ASN A 182 27.34 17.82 35.53
C ASN A 182 26.53 18.95 36.18
N GLY A 183 25.68 18.68 37.17
CA GLY A 183 24.95 19.69 37.95
C GLY A 183 23.42 19.61 37.89
N THR A 184 22.77 20.72 38.26
CA THR A 184 21.32 20.81 38.51
C THR A 184 20.43 20.60 37.27
N TYR A 185 20.97 20.92 36.09
CA TYR A 185 20.33 20.83 34.78
C TYR A 185 21.32 20.20 33.77
N ILE A 186 20.87 19.87 32.56
CA ILE A 186 21.71 19.28 31.50
C ILE A 186 22.92 20.16 31.20
N ASN A 187 22.79 21.49 31.27
CA ASN A 187 23.88 22.44 31.11
C ASN A 187 24.41 23.04 32.43
N GLY A 188 24.34 22.28 33.53
CA GLY A 188 24.90 22.65 34.84
C GLY A 188 23.93 23.48 35.67
N GLU A 189 24.33 24.68 36.10
CA GLU A 189 23.48 25.56 36.92
C GLU A 189 22.38 26.28 36.12
N LYS A 190 22.46 26.24 34.77
CA LYS A 190 21.50 26.88 33.87
C LYS A 190 20.63 25.86 33.14
N ILE A 191 19.33 26.14 33.10
CA ILE A 191 18.35 25.44 32.25
C ILE A 191 18.64 25.75 30.77
N SER A 192 18.39 24.79 29.89
CA SER A 192 18.66 24.88 28.45
C SER A 192 17.55 24.22 27.61
N ALA A 193 17.60 24.39 26.28
CA ALA A 193 16.63 23.86 25.34
C ALA A 193 16.44 22.32 25.43
N ALA A 194 17.50 21.58 25.78
CA ALA A 194 17.42 20.15 26.07
C ALA A 194 16.58 19.85 27.32
N ASP A 195 16.72 20.65 28.39
CA ASP A 195 15.93 20.51 29.61
C ASP A 195 14.44 20.78 29.34
N LEU A 196 14.14 21.84 28.59
CA LEU A 196 12.77 22.18 28.17
C LEU A 196 12.17 21.15 27.21
N SER A 197 13.01 20.43 26.45
CA SER A 197 12.60 19.30 25.62
C SER A 197 12.38 18.01 26.41
N LEU A 198 13.10 17.79 27.51
CA LEU A 198 13.04 16.56 28.31
C LEU A 198 12.02 16.61 29.45
N ALA A 199 11.83 17.76 30.09
CA ALA A 199 10.96 17.87 31.27
C ALA A 199 9.48 17.54 31.00
N PRO A 200 8.82 18.01 29.91
CA PRO A 200 7.47 17.56 29.55
C PRO A 200 7.37 16.05 29.34
N LYS A 201 8.43 15.42 28.81
CA LYS A 201 8.50 13.98 28.55
C LYS A 201 8.60 13.19 29.88
N LEU A 202 9.40 13.67 30.83
CA LEU A 202 9.49 13.12 32.20
C LEU A 202 8.20 13.33 33.01
N TYR A 203 7.47 14.43 32.79
CA TYR A 203 6.17 14.69 33.41
C TYR A 203 5.09 13.72 32.91
N HIS A 204 4.99 13.56 31.59
CA HIS A 204 4.13 12.53 30.97
C HIS A 204 4.51 11.12 31.44
N MET A 205 5.81 10.80 31.60
CA MET A 205 6.28 9.54 32.16
C MET A 205 5.79 9.32 33.60
N LYS A 206 6.01 10.30 34.49
CA LYS A 206 5.61 10.25 35.90
C LYS A 206 4.11 9.96 36.07
N ILE A 207 3.26 10.65 35.31
CA ILE A 207 1.80 10.48 35.39
C ILE A 207 1.35 9.16 34.74
N ALA A 208 1.83 8.85 33.53
CA ALA A 208 1.35 7.68 32.80
C ALA A 208 1.82 6.36 33.43
N LEU A 209 3.08 6.25 33.87
CA LEU A 209 3.56 5.06 34.58
C LEU A 209 2.94 4.96 35.98
N GLY A 210 2.73 6.08 36.67
CA GLY A 210 1.99 6.11 37.94
C GLY A 210 0.56 5.57 37.80
N HIS A 211 -0.19 5.99 36.78
CA HIS A 211 -1.58 5.59 36.59
C HIS A 211 -1.75 4.19 35.95
N PHE A 212 -1.01 3.87 34.88
CA PHE A 212 -1.21 2.64 34.10
C PHE A 212 -0.31 1.47 34.52
N LYS A 213 0.74 1.71 35.31
CA LYS A 213 1.70 0.68 35.77
C LYS A 213 1.90 0.66 37.29
N ASN A 214 1.28 1.58 38.04
CA ASN A 214 1.55 1.81 39.48
C ASN A 214 3.05 1.98 39.80
N TRP A 215 3.79 2.59 38.87
CA TRP A 215 5.24 2.68 38.88
C TRP A 215 5.70 4.11 39.20
N SER A 216 6.82 4.24 39.92
CA SER A 216 7.40 5.54 40.25
C SER A 216 8.93 5.47 40.21
N VAL A 217 9.58 6.63 40.02
CA VAL A 217 11.04 6.73 39.92
C VAL A 217 11.69 6.18 41.21
N PRO A 218 12.60 5.18 41.14
CA PRO A 218 13.21 4.58 42.32
C PRO A 218 14.02 5.57 43.17
N ASP A 219 14.04 5.37 44.49
CA ASP A 219 14.83 6.17 45.44
C ASP A 219 16.35 6.05 45.23
N SER A 220 16.80 5.04 44.49
CA SER A 220 18.20 4.89 44.06
C SER A 220 18.65 5.93 43.01
N LEU A 221 17.74 6.76 42.48
CA LEU A 221 18.03 7.81 41.48
C LEU A 221 17.82 9.24 42.06
N PRO A 222 18.55 9.65 43.11
CA PRO A 222 18.27 10.90 43.83
C PRO A 222 18.57 12.16 43.01
N PHE A 223 19.54 12.13 42.09
CA PHE A 223 19.87 13.28 41.24
C PHE A 223 18.79 13.51 40.18
N LEU A 224 18.23 12.44 39.62
CA LEU A 224 17.04 12.50 38.77
C LEU A 224 15.82 13.05 39.52
N LYS A 225 15.58 12.61 40.77
CA LYS A 225 14.48 13.15 41.58
C LYS A 225 14.65 14.65 41.83
N SER A 226 15.84 15.07 42.26
CA SER A 226 16.14 16.49 42.48
C SER A 226 16.02 17.30 41.18
N TYR A 227 16.49 16.80 40.03
CA TYR A 227 16.27 17.44 38.72
C TYR A 227 14.77 17.61 38.40
N MET A 228 13.96 16.56 38.56
CA MET A 228 12.51 16.63 38.31
C MET A 228 11.81 17.61 39.26
N GLU A 229 12.20 17.67 40.53
CA GLU A 229 11.69 18.65 41.50
C GLU A 229 12.12 20.09 41.14
N ASN A 230 13.38 20.29 40.77
CA ASN A 230 13.92 21.60 40.38
C ASN A 230 13.28 22.14 39.10
N VAL A 231 12.97 21.30 38.10
CA VAL A 231 12.30 21.75 36.87
C VAL A 231 10.78 21.91 37.07
N PHE A 232 10.10 20.96 37.69
CA PHE A 232 8.62 21.05 37.87
C PHE A 232 8.21 22.10 38.91
N SER A 233 9.12 22.55 39.77
CA SER A 233 8.83 23.65 40.71
C SER A 233 8.88 25.05 40.08
N ARG A 234 9.42 25.20 38.86
CA ARG A 234 9.51 26.49 38.15
C ARG A 234 8.13 27.05 37.80
N GLU A 235 8.04 28.38 37.79
CA GLU A 235 6.81 29.12 37.46
C GLU A 235 6.40 28.88 35.99
N SER A 236 7.35 28.98 35.07
CA SER A 236 7.23 28.60 33.65
C SER A 236 6.65 27.20 33.42
N PHE A 237 7.02 26.22 34.26
CA PHE A 237 6.51 24.85 34.15
C PHE A 237 5.06 24.76 34.63
N LYS A 238 4.73 25.39 35.75
CA LYS A 238 3.36 25.44 36.30
C LYS A 238 2.38 26.22 35.42
N ASN A 239 2.86 27.26 34.74
CA ASN A 239 2.09 28.04 33.78
C ASN A 239 1.74 27.23 32.50
N THR A 240 2.42 26.10 32.26
CA THR A 240 2.35 25.34 31.00
C THR A 240 2.05 23.85 31.17
N GLU A 241 1.86 23.35 32.40
CA GLU A 241 1.61 21.93 32.65
C GLU A 241 0.19 21.50 32.25
N ALA A 242 0.11 20.43 31.46
CA ALA A 242 -1.16 19.79 31.13
C ALA A 242 -1.76 19.12 32.38
N GLN A 243 -3.08 19.21 32.55
CA GLN A 243 -3.76 18.62 33.69
C GLN A 243 -3.56 17.09 33.73
N THR A 244 -3.48 16.51 34.94
CA THR A 244 -3.17 15.08 35.12
C THR A 244 -4.21 14.19 34.44
N GLU A 245 -5.47 14.61 34.46
CA GLU A 245 -6.62 13.96 33.82
C GLU A 245 -6.48 13.93 32.30
N ASP A 246 -5.99 15.01 31.67
CA ASP A 246 -5.74 15.06 30.23
C ASP A 246 -4.54 14.19 29.83
N VAL A 247 -3.47 14.20 30.61
CA VAL A 247 -2.32 13.32 30.37
C VAL A 247 -2.75 11.86 30.45
N ILE A 248 -3.56 11.48 31.44
CA ILE A 248 -4.16 10.14 31.54
C ILE A 248 -5.07 9.86 30.33
N ALA A 249 -5.96 10.78 29.97
CA ALA A 249 -6.91 10.61 28.87
C ALA A 249 -6.20 10.41 27.51
N GLY A 250 -5.17 11.22 27.21
CA GLY A 250 -4.43 11.12 25.95
C GLY A 250 -3.42 9.98 25.87
N TRP A 251 -3.06 9.34 27.00
CA TRP A 251 -2.36 8.05 27.00
C TRP A 251 -3.32 6.84 26.99
N ARG A 252 -4.55 6.96 27.52
CA ARG A 252 -5.51 5.84 27.66
C ARG A 252 -5.76 5.06 26.35
N PRO A 253 -6.01 5.65 25.17
CA PRO A 253 -6.14 4.90 23.91
C PRO A 253 -4.86 4.13 23.56
N LYS A 254 -3.68 4.72 23.79
CA LYS A 254 -2.36 4.14 23.46
C LYS A 254 -2.03 2.93 24.35
N VAL A 255 -2.77 2.71 25.43
CA VAL A 255 -2.71 1.53 26.32
C VAL A 255 -3.88 0.57 26.09
N MET A 256 -5.09 1.07 25.79
CA MET A 256 -6.29 0.22 25.63
C MET A 256 -6.52 -0.34 24.22
N VAL A 257 -5.96 0.25 23.15
CA VAL A 257 -5.94 -0.41 21.81
C VAL A 257 -5.29 -1.81 21.88
N THR A 258 -4.38 -2.01 22.84
CA THR A 258 -3.73 -3.29 23.11
C THR A 258 -4.55 -4.30 23.94
N SER A 259 -5.67 -3.93 24.58
CA SER A 259 -6.47 -4.85 25.42
C SER A 259 -7.67 -5.46 24.70
N VAL A 260 -8.36 -4.70 23.84
CA VAL A 260 -9.58 -5.16 23.15
C VAL A 260 -9.30 -6.37 22.23
N LEU A 261 -8.12 -6.42 21.60
CA LEU A 261 -7.68 -7.53 20.74
C LEU A 261 -7.33 -8.85 21.46
N LEU A 262 -7.55 -8.97 22.77
CA LEU A 262 -7.40 -10.23 23.52
C LEU A 262 -8.65 -10.64 24.32
N GLY A 263 -9.69 -9.81 24.39
CA GLY A 263 -10.91 -10.12 25.16
C GLY A 263 -11.85 -11.15 24.53
N GLY A 264 -11.70 -11.44 23.23
CA GLY A 264 -12.65 -12.26 22.46
C GLY A 264 -12.23 -13.72 22.18
N LEU A 265 -11.04 -14.15 22.59
CA LEU A 265 -10.46 -15.45 22.18
C LEU A 265 -9.84 -16.27 23.33
N SER A 266 -10.45 -16.24 24.53
CA SER A 266 -9.99 -17.02 25.68
C SER A 266 -11.09 -17.77 26.46
N LEU A 267 -12.35 -17.74 25.99
CA LEU A 267 -13.51 -18.36 26.68
C LEU A 267 -14.29 -19.41 25.86
N PHE A 268 -13.72 -19.88 24.74
CA PHE A 268 -14.32 -20.95 23.92
C PHE A 268 -13.29 -22.04 23.54
N SER A 269 -12.61 -22.60 24.54
CA SER A 269 -11.59 -23.65 24.32
C SER A 269 -11.55 -24.75 25.40
N TRP A 270 -12.60 -24.92 26.23
CA TRP A 270 -12.59 -25.94 27.29
C TRP A 270 -13.94 -26.60 27.65
N GLU A 271 -14.98 -26.56 26.79
CA GLU A 271 -16.25 -27.25 27.11
C GLU A 271 -17.07 -27.85 25.94
N ILE A 272 -16.43 -28.40 24.90
CA ILE A 272 -17.05 -29.46 24.07
C ILE A 272 -16.04 -30.59 23.81
N GLN A 273 -15.91 -31.51 24.77
CA GLN A 273 -15.22 -32.79 24.55
C GLN A 273 -15.83 -33.94 25.38
N LYS A 274 -17.16 -33.98 25.49
CA LYS A 274 -17.88 -35.04 26.22
C LYS A 274 -19.35 -35.21 25.83
N LEU A 275 -19.61 -35.56 24.58
CA LEU A 275 -20.86 -36.20 24.13
C LEU A 275 -20.58 -36.99 22.85
N PHE A 276 -21.23 -38.16 22.70
CA PHE A 276 -21.09 -39.13 21.61
C PHE A 276 -19.75 -39.89 21.51
N SER A 277 -19.74 -41.08 22.12
CA SER A 277 -18.77 -42.17 21.90
C SER A 277 -19.34 -43.20 20.88
N PRO A 278 -18.53 -44.14 20.34
CA PRO A 278 -18.84 -44.87 19.10
C PRO A 278 -19.63 -46.18 19.33
N PRO A 279 -19.73 -47.06 18.30
CA PRO A 279 -18.83 -48.22 18.35
C PRO A 279 -18.13 -48.57 17.01
N ASP A 280 -16.99 -49.24 17.12
CA ASP A 280 -16.22 -49.86 16.03
C ASP A 280 -16.90 -51.12 15.45
N PHE A 281 -16.52 -51.54 14.23
CA PHE A 281 -16.43 -52.98 13.90
C PHE A 281 -15.42 -53.33 12.78
N LEU A 282 -14.85 -54.53 12.92
CA LEU A 282 -13.67 -55.12 12.25
C LEU A 282 -13.78 -55.48 10.75
N GLY A 283 -12.63 -55.65 10.08
CA GLY A 283 -12.46 -56.46 8.85
C GLY A 283 -11.54 -55.80 7.79
N ALA A 284 -10.25 -56.12 7.52
CA ALA A 284 -9.35 -57.28 7.68
C ALA A 284 -9.01 -57.97 6.32
N SER A 285 -7.71 -57.97 5.97
CA SER A 285 -7.03 -58.82 4.95
C SER A 285 -7.36 -58.63 3.45
N ALA A 286 -6.59 -59.14 2.46
CA ALA A 286 -5.12 -59.32 2.29
C ALA A 286 -4.80 -59.88 0.87
N MET A 287 -3.54 -59.81 0.41
CA MET A 287 -2.91 -60.59 -0.69
C MET A 287 -3.36 -60.28 -2.15
N ILE A 288 -2.47 -59.92 -3.11
CA ILE A 288 -1.37 -60.61 -3.85
C ILE A 288 -1.83 -61.22 -5.20
N LEU A 289 -1.11 -60.84 -6.28
CA LEU A 289 -0.89 -61.42 -7.64
C LEU A 289 -0.82 -60.21 -8.62
N GLN A 290 0.24 -59.89 -9.37
CA GLN A 290 1.37 -60.61 -10.00
C GLN A 290 1.02 -61.36 -11.31
N THR A 291 1.93 -61.25 -12.30
CA THR A 291 1.81 -61.64 -13.73
C THR A 291 0.91 -60.72 -14.58
N GLY A 292 1.18 -60.47 -15.88
CA GLY A 292 2.39 -60.76 -16.68
C GLY A 292 2.09 -60.86 -18.19
N PHE A 293 3.08 -60.52 -19.05
CA PHE A 293 3.06 -60.67 -20.54
C PHE A 293 2.01 -59.78 -21.28
N SER A 294 2.12 -59.44 -22.58
CA SER A 294 3.19 -59.60 -23.60
C SER A 294 3.03 -58.63 -24.81
N LEU A 295 4.12 -58.45 -25.57
CA LEU A 295 4.20 -57.99 -26.98
C LEU A 295 3.29 -58.83 -27.93
N PRO A 296 2.85 -58.35 -29.13
CA PRO A 296 3.67 -57.86 -30.27
C PRO A 296 3.16 -56.53 -30.90
N THR A 297 3.85 -55.74 -31.76
CA THR A 297 4.40 -55.95 -33.14
C THR A 297 3.38 -56.60 -34.12
N THR A 298 3.25 -56.25 -35.42
CA THR A 298 4.22 -55.90 -36.49
C THR A 298 3.60 -55.05 -37.64
N THR A 299 4.47 -54.62 -38.59
CA THR A 299 4.31 -54.18 -40.02
C THR A 299 2.97 -54.43 -40.77
N THR A 300 2.62 -53.74 -41.89
CA THR A 300 3.34 -53.80 -43.20
C THR A 300 2.94 -52.70 -44.23
N THR A 301 3.81 -52.54 -45.23
CA THR A 301 3.85 -51.59 -46.38
C THR A 301 2.78 -51.77 -47.47
N THR A 302 2.43 -50.70 -48.22
CA THR A 302 2.43 -50.71 -49.71
C THR A 302 2.31 -49.30 -50.33
N THR A 303 2.71 -49.16 -51.59
CA THR A 303 2.65 -47.95 -52.44
C THR A 303 1.94 -48.26 -53.77
N PHE A 304 1.38 -47.27 -54.50
CA PHE A 304 1.36 -47.25 -55.99
C PHE A 304 0.86 -45.92 -56.64
N LEU A 305 1.65 -45.42 -57.60
CA LEU A 305 1.34 -44.72 -58.89
C LEU A 305 0.31 -43.55 -59.05
N SER A 306 0.84 -42.41 -59.53
CA SER A 306 0.64 -41.68 -60.83
C SER A 306 -0.43 -42.20 -61.85
N PRO A 307 -0.88 -41.42 -62.89
CA PRO A 307 -0.20 -40.28 -63.55
C PRO A 307 -1.07 -39.11 -64.14
N CYS A 308 -0.43 -38.01 -64.61
CA CYS A 308 -0.49 -37.49 -66.02
C CYS A 308 0.06 -36.06 -66.23
N SER A 309 0.41 -35.74 -67.48
CA SER A 309 0.82 -34.42 -68.05
C SER A 309 0.42 -34.41 -69.54
N PRO A 310 0.18 -33.27 -70.26
CA PRO A 310 1.33 -32.50 -70.82
C PRO A 310 1.12 -31.00 -71.20
N HIS A 311 2.25 -30.26 -71.24
CA HIS A 311 2.70 -29.26 -72.24
C HIS A 311 1.82 -28.12 -72.90
N ARG A 312 2.32 -26.87 -72.72
CA ARG A 312 2.87 -25.91 -73.74
C ARG A 312 2.06 -24.69 -74.28
N LEU A 313 2.88 -23.68 -74.68
CA LEU A 313 2.64 -22.39 -75.38
C LEU A 313 2.06 -21.26 -74.49
N ASN A 314 2.68 -20.08 -74.32
CA ASN A 314 3.17 -19.02 -75.26
C ASN A 314 2.01 -18.26 -75.94
N THR A 315 1.99 -16.92 -76.06
CA THR A 315 3.09 -16.01 -76.46
C THR A 315 2.96 -14.55 -75.94
N LEU A 316 4.13 -13.95 -75.59
CA LEU A 316 4.57 -12.55 -75.90
C LEU A 316 3.76 -11.37 -75.30
N PHE A 317 4.31 -10.18 -75.02
CA PHE A 317 5.55 -9.45 -75.38
C PHE A 317 6.06 -8.62 -74.15
N PHE A 318 7.10 -7.76 -74.10
CA PHE A 318 8.14 -7.28 -75.04
C PHE A 318 9.40 -6.81 -74.24
N THR A 319 10.61 -7.40 -74.47
CA THR A 319 11.97 -6.76 -74.43
C THR A 319 12.52 -6.02 -73.16
N HIS A 320 13.84 -5.95 -72.85
CA HIS A 320 15.05 -6.62 -73.38
C HIS A 320 16.31 -6.51 -72.47
N ARG A 321 17.18 -7.54 -72.48
CA ARG A 321 18.67 -7.52 -72.26
C ARG A 321 19.20 -7.14 -70.85
N ARG A 322 20.33 -7.68 -70.35
CA ARG A 322 21.27 -8.75 -70.81
C ARG A 322 22.12 -9.28 -69.62
N ARG A 323 22.38 -10.60 -69.59
CA ARG A 323 23.61 -11.38 -69.19
C ARG A 323 24.55 -10.83 -68.06
N ARG A 324 25.16 -11.64 -67.17
CA ARG A 324 25.44 -13.10 -67.17
C ARG A 324 25.77 -13.60 -65.74
N LEU A 325 25.79 -14.93 -65.53
CA LEU A 325 26.23 -15.61 -64.29
C LEU A 325 27.76 -15.55 -64.05
N VAL A 326 28.18 -15.67 -62.78
CA VAL A 326 29.25 -16.57 -62.25
C VAL A 326 29.40 -16.37 -60.73
N SER A 327 29.79 -17.41 -59.98
CA SER A 327 30.42 -17.35 -58.65
C SER A 327 31.81 -18.04 -58.74
N PRO A 328 32.85 -17.66 -57.96
CA PRO A 328 32.89 -17.95 -56.51
C PRO A 328 33.78 -17.01 -55.63
N SER A 329 33.86 -17.35 -54.33
CA SER A 329 35.03 -17.29 -53.42
C SER A 329 35.85 -16.00 -53.14
N CYS A 330 36.09 -15.79 -51.82
CA CYS A 330 37.35 -15.37 -51.17
C CYS A 330 37.87 -13.91 -51.22
N PHE A 331 38.33 -13.47 -50.03
CA PHE A 331 39.35 -12.45 -49.71
C PHE A 331 39.55 -11.25 -50.69
N SER A 332 39.36 -10.01 -50.25
CA SER A 332 40.28 -9.41 -49.27
C SER A 332 39.93 -7.97 -48.84
N LYS A 333 40.60 -7.55 -47.76
CA LYS A 333 40.64 -6.21 -47.14
C LYS A 333 40.49 -5.02 -48.09
N ARG A 334 39.65 -4.03 -47.72
CA ARG A 334 40.01 -2.60 -47.84
C ARG A 334 39.42 -1.80 -46.68
N ARG A 335 40.19 -0.80 -46.23
CA ARG A 335 39.90 0.05 -45.06
C ARG A 335 38.66 0.91 -45.33
N PHE A 336 37.74 0.98 -44.37
CA PHE A 336 36.90 2.17 -44.21
C PHE A 336 37.61 3.17 -43.31
N SER A 337 37.61 4.44 -43.72
CA SER A 337 38.08 5.55 -42.90
C SER A 337 36.89 6.09 -42.12
N LEU A 338 37.08 6.39 -40.82
CA LEU A 338 36.07 7.09 -40.04
C LEU A 338 36.01 8.55 -40.51
N CYS A 339 34.93 8.92 -41.20
CA CYS A 339 34.52 10.32 -41.29
C CYS A 339 33.65 10.63 -40.06
N VAL A 340 34.17 11.46 -39.14
CA VAL A 340 33.37 12.01 -38.04
C VAL A 340 32.45 13.08 -38.61
N ALA A 341 31.22 12.71 -38.92
CA ALA A 341 30.15 13.64 -39.21
C ALA A 341 29.62 14.21 -37.88
N ALA A 342 29.79 15.52 -37.66
CA ALA A 342 29.29 16.18 -36.46
C ALA A 342 27.76 16.32 -36.54
N ALA A 343 27.03 15.43 -35.86
CA ALA A 343 25.60 15.59 -35.64
C ALA A 343 25.36 16.67 -34.57
N SER A 344 24.68 17.75 -34.94
CA SER A 344 24.40 18.88 -34.06
C SER A 344 23.12 18.65 -33.23
N GLY A 345 23.23 18.72 -31.90
CA GLY A 345 22.07 18.96 -31.03
C GLY A 345 21.21 17.76 -30.65
N SER A 346 21.80 16.62 -30.30
CA SER A 346 21.14 15.61 -29.47
C SER A 346 21.50 15.82 -27.99
N ASP A 347 20.52 15.78 -27.08
CA ASP A 347 20.75 15.84 -25.63
C ASP A 347 21.53 14.62 -25.13
N VAL A 348 22.86 14.72 -25.11
CA VAL A 348 23.74 13.69 -24.56
C VAL A 348 23.46 13.58 -23.05
N PHE A 349 23.15 12.37 -22.58
CA PHE A 349 23.18 12.10 -21.15
C PHE A 349 24.62 12.25 -20.66
N THR A 350 24.85 13.28 -19.85
CA THR A 350 26.10 13.49 -19.13
C THR A 350 26.36 12.31 -18.20
N SER A 351 27.59 11.82 -18.17
CA SER A 351 28.03 10.80 -17.23
C SER A 351 27.66 11.19 -15.78
N PRO A 352 27.41 10.25 -14.84
CA PRO A 352 27.12 10.49 -13.43
C PRO A 352 28.18 11.32 -12.68
N GLU A 353 28.14 12.65 -12.87
CA GLU A 353 29.10 13.59 -12.30
C GLU A 353 28.96 13.69 -10.78
N THR A 354 29.84 13.00 -10.06
CA THR A 354 30.24 13.29 -8.66
C THR A 354 29.15 13.21 -7.57
N SER A 355 27.86 13.04 -7.92
CA SER A 355 26.75 13.08 -6.96
C SER A 355 26.87 11.97 -5.92
N LYS A 356 26.65 12.31 -4.63
CA LYS A 356 26.73 11.33 -3.54
C LYS A 356 25.58 10.32 -3.60
N SER A 357 24.40 10.78 -3.99
CA SER A 357 23.14 10.03 -4.12
C SER A 357 22.58 10.13 -5.54
N PHE A 358 21.65 9.25 -5.89
CA PHE A 358 20.79 9.44 -7.08
C PHE A 358 19.89 10.67 -6.89
N ASP A 359 19.50 11.33 -7.99
CA ASP A 359 18.63 12.50 -8.00
C ASP A 359 17.33 12.21 -8.75
N PHE A 360 16.20 12.28 -8.04
CA PHE A 360 14.86 12.02 -8.58
C PHE A 360 14.37 13.08 -9.59
N ALA A 361 15.07 14.21 -9.73
CA ALA A 361 14.82 15.17 -10.81
C ALA A 361 15.14 14.56 -12.20
N SER A 362 16.05 13.58 -12.28
CA SER A 362 16.40 12.89 -13.53
C SER A 362 15.24 12.10 -14.13
N GLU A 363 14.34 11.56 -13.30
CA GLU A 363 13.22 10.69 -13.70
C GLU A 363 12.37 11.34 -14.81
N GLU A 364 12.09 12.64 -14.72
CA GLU A 364 11.24 13.32 -15.69
C GLU A 364 11.94 13.56 -17.04
N LYS A 365 13.26 13.80 -17.03
CA LYS A 365 14.07 13.90 -18.25
C LYS A 365 14.08 12.56 -18.98
N ILE A 366 14.31 11.47 -18.25
CA ILE A 366 14.30 10.10 -18.77
C ILE A 366 12.92 9.75 -19.35
N TYR A 367 11.83 10.07 -18.63
CA TYR A 367 10.47 9.79 -19.09
C TYR A 367 10.13 10.54 -20.39
N LYS A 368 10.38 11.85 -20.42
CA LYS A 368 10.15 12.70 -21.61
C LYS A 368 10.98 12.23 -22.80
N TRP A 369 12.21 11.78 -22.56
CA TRP A 369 13.06 11.19 -23.59
C TRP A 369 12.45 9.89 -24.15
N TRP A 370 12.11 8.89 -23.32
CA TRP A 370 11.48 7.65 -23.81
C TRP A 370 10.20 7.90 -24.62
N GLU A 371 9.35 8.81 -24.15
CA GLU A 371 8.12 9.20 -24.86
C GLU A 371 8.44 9.85 -26.22
N SER A 372 9.42 10.77 -26.27
CA SER A 372 9.85 11.42 -27.52
C SER A 372 10.41 10.45 -28.57
N GLN A 373 11.07 9.37 -28.13
CA GLN A 373 11.61 8.34 -29.03
C GLN A 373 10.56 7.29 -29.43
N GLY A 374 9.36 7.33 -28.84
CA GLY A 374 8.26 6.41 -29.14
C GLY A 374 8.46 4.98 -28.61
N TYR A 375 9.42 4.75 -27.69
CA TYR A 375 9.78 3.40 -27.20
C TYR A 375 8.63 2.65 -26.50
N PHE A 376 7.54 3.33 -26.15
CA PHE A 376 6.36 2.71 -25.55
C PHE A 376 5.50 1.95 -26.57
N LYS A 377 5.61 2.29 -27.87
CA LYS A 377 4.80 1.72 -28.95
C LYS A 377 5.20 0.27 -29.27
N PRO A 378 4.28 -0.55 -29.79
CA PRO A 378 4.62 -1.88 -30.32
C PRO A 378 5.54 -1.76 -31.54
N SER A 379 6.67 -2.46 -31.52
CA SER A 379 7.53 -2.69 -32.69
C SER A 379 7.41 -4.16 -33.12
N PHE A 380 7.38 -4.39 -34.44
CA PHE A 380 7.40 -5.74 -35.03
C PHE A 380 8.78 -6.12 -35.59
N ASP A 381 9.71 -5.16 -35.60
CA ASP A 381 11.01 -5.21 -36.29
C ASP A 381 11.99 -6.19 -35.65
N GLN A 382 11.87 -6.45 -34.35
CA GLN A 382 12.76 -7.31 -33.57
C GLN A 382 12.48 -8.83 -33.69
N GLY A 383 11.57 -9.26 -34.57
CA GLY A 383 11.45 -10.68 -34.94
C GLY A 383 10.08 -11.35 -34.82
N GLY A 384 8.97 -10.61 -34.98
CA GLY A 384 7.68 -11.20 -35.38
C GLY A 384 7.05 -12.22 -34.41
N GLY A 385 7.30 -12.12 -33.10
CA GLY A 385 6.60 -12.94 -32.10
C GLY A 385 5.12 -12.58 -31.95
N LYS A 386 4.32 -13.48 -31.33
CA LYS A 386 2.95 -13.13 -30.92
C LYS A 386 3.00 -11.92 -29.96
N PRO A 387 2.15 -10.89 -30.15
CA PRO A 387 2.18 -9.69 -29.33
C PRO A 387 1.90 -9.99 -27.85
N PHE A 388 2.27 -9.07 -26.97
CA PHE A 388 1.80 -9.02 -25.59
C PHE A 388 0.89 -7.81 -25.41
N VAL A 389 -0.39 -8.05 -25.13
CA VAL A 389 -1.42 -7.02 -25.03
C VAL A 389 -2.06 -7.05 -23.66
N ILE A 390 -2.14 -5.88 -23.04
CA ILE A 390 -2.74 -5.65 -21.73
C ILE A 390 -3.54 -4.33 -21.74
N PRO A 391 -4.85 -4.33 -21.42
CA PRO A 391 -5.66 -3.12 -21.36
C PRO A 391 -5.69 -2.58 -19.93
N MET A 392 -5.19 -1.35 -19.74
CA MET A 392 -5.13 -0.69 -18.43
C MET A 392 -6.52 -0.60 -17.77
N PRO A 393 -6.67 -0.87 -16.47
CA PRO A 393 -7.86 -0.51 -15.70
C PRO A 393 -8.11 1.00 -15.77
N PRO A 394 -9.16 1.47 -16.48
CA PRO A 394 -9.30 2.89 -16.80
C PRO A 394 -9.67 3.68 -15.54
N PRO A 395 -8.83 4.62 -15.05
CA PRO A 395 -9.13 5.29 -13.78
C PRO A 395 -10.33 6.23 -13.91
N ASN A 396 -11.19 6.19 -12.89
CA ASN A 396 -12.38 7.03 -12.76
C ASN A 396 -11.99 8.51 -12.62
N VAL A 397 -12.49 9.41 -13.49
CA VAL A 397 -12.12 10.84 -13.51
C VAL A 397 -12.76 11.65 -12.35
N THR A 398 -12.40 11.28 -11.12
CA THR A 398 -13.04 11.67 -9.84
C THR A 398 -12.06 12.38 -8.89
N GLY A 399 -11.06 13.06 -9.45
CA GLY A 399 -9.94 13.68 -8.73
C GLY A 399 -8.62 12.95 -8.96
N SER A 400 -7.63 13.21 -8.10
CA SER A 400 -6.31 12.56 -8.14
C SER A 400 -6.37 11.05 -7.86
N LEU A 401 -5.32 10.35 -8.30
CA LEU A 401 -5.03 8.96 -7.98
C LEU A 401 -4.62 8.77 -6.51
N HIS A 402 -4.54 7.50 -6.11
CA HIS A 402 -4.11 7.07 -4.78
C HIS A 402 -3.19 5.86 -4.90
N MET A 403 -2.47 5.48 -3.83
CA MET A 403 -1.52 4.36 -3.85
C MET A 403 -2.03 3.03 -4.42
N GLY A 404 -3.32 2.69 -4.26
CA GLY A 404 -3.93 1.54 -4.96
C GLY A 404 -3.82 1.56 -6.50
N HIS A 405 -3.77 2.74 -7.14
CA HIS A 405 -3.52 2.87 -8.58
C HIS A 405 -2.03 2.66 -8.93
N ALA A 406 -1.11 3.02 -8.02
CA ALA A 406 0.31 2.74 -8.21
C ALA A 406 0.64 1.24 -8.18
N MET A 407 -0.25 0.40 -7.64
CA MET A 407 -0.15 -1.07 -7.72
C MET A 407 -0.26 -1.55 -9.16
N PHE A 408 -1.40 -1.35 -9.83
CA PHE A 408 -1.56 -1.79 -11.22
C PHE A 408 -0.52 -1.12 -12.14
N VAL A 409 -0.27 0.19 -12.00
CA VAL A 409 0.73 0.89 -12.83
C VAL A 409 2.13 0.30 -12.67
N THR A 410 2.48 -0.21 -11.48
CA THR A 410 3.75 -0.90 -11.26
C THR A 410 3.74 -2.30 -11.89
N LEU A 411 2.70 -3.10 -11.65
CA LEU A 411 2.63 -4.50 -12.06
C LEU A 411 2.42 -4.66 -13.58
N GLU A 412 1.53 -3.87 -14.18
CA GLU A 412 1.36 -3.81 -15.64
C GLU A 412 2.67 -3.38 -16.32
N ASP A 413 3.33 -2.32 -15.82
CA ASP A 413 4.58 -1.84 -16.44
C ASP A 413 5.75 -2.83 -16.29
N ILE A 414 5.79 -3.62 -15.20
CA ILE A 414 6.72 -4.75 -15.05
C ILE A 414 6.48 -5.80 -16.14
N MET A 415 5.22 -6.23 -16.34
CA MET A 415 4.88 -7.18 -17.40
C MET A 415 5.21 -6.64 -18.80
N VAL A 416 4.93 -5.36 -19.03
CA VAL A 416 5.12 -4.65 -20.30
C VAL A 416 6.61 -4.49 -20.62
N ARG A 417 7.42 -4.00 -19.69
CA ARG A 417 8.88 -3.86 -19.89
C ARG A 417 9.53 -5.22 -20.11
N TYR A 418 9.17 -6.25 -19.33
CA TYR A 418 9.66 -7.61 -19.54
C TYR A 418 9.32 -8.17 -20.93
N ASN A 419 8.06 -8.08 -21.38
CA ASN A 419 7.66 -8.60 -22.69
C ASN A 419 8.27 -7.80 -23.86
N ARG A 420 8.44 -6.47 -23.70
CA ARG A 420 9.15 -5.62 -24.66
C ARG A 420 10.62 -6.01 -24.77
N MET A 421 11.32 -6.20 -23.65
CA MET A 421 12.72 -6.66 -23.62
C MET A 421 12.89 -8.12 -24.12
N ARG A 422 11.85 -8.97 -24.00
CA ARG A 422 11.79 -10.30 -24.64
C ARG A 422 11.52 -10.24 -26.16
N GLY A 423 11.47 -9.05 -26.77
CA GLY A 423 11.30 -8.86 -28.22
C GLY A 423 9.88 -9.09 -28.75
N ARG A 424 8.86 -9.12 -27.88
CA ARG A 424 7.46 -9.23 -28.31
C ARG A 424 6.89 -7.86 -28.68
N PRO A 425 6.11 -7.72 -29.77
CA PRO A 425 5.34 -6.51 -30.05
C PRO A 425 4.39 -6.26 -28.87
N THR A 426 4.70 -5.27 -28.04
CA THR A 426 4.06 -5.11 -26.73
C THR A 426 3.20 -3.86 -26.69
N LEU A 427 1.91 -4.03 -26.39
CA LEU A 427 0.91 -2.97 -26.32
C LEU A 427 0.28 -2.93 -24.92
N TRP A 428 0.43 -1.79 -24.26
CA TRP A 428 -0.34 -1.43 -23.08
C TRP A 428 -1.23 -0.24 -23.42
N LEU A 429 -2.54 -0.45 -23.41
CA LEU A 429 -3.56 0.53 -23.81
C LEU A 429 -3.94 1.39 -22.61
N PRO A 430 -3.59 2.69 -22.57
CA PRO A 430 -4.02 3.58 -21.50
C PRO A 430 -5.43 4.12 -21.76
N GLY A 431 -6.11 4.57 -20.71
CA GLY A 431 -7.36 5.30 -20.84
C GLY A 431 -8.00 5.65 -19.51
N THR A 432 -9.15 6.32 -19.55
CA THR A 432 -9.87 6.79 -18.36
C THR A 432 -11.37 6.51 -18.45
N ASP A 433 -12.02 6.32 -17.30
CA ASP A 433 -13.45 6.05 -17.23
C ASP A 433 -14.22 7.31 -16.79
N HIS A 434 -15.27 7.62 -17.55
CA HIS A 434 -16.25 8.66 -17.23
C HIS A 434 -16.93 8.46 -15.87
N ALA A 435 -16.96 7.23 -15.35
CA ALA A 435 -17.42 6.84 -14.01
C ALA A 435 -18.85 7.24 -13.62
N GLY A 436 -19.70 7.61 -14.59
CA GLY A 436 -21.13 7.93 -14.42
C GLY A 436 -21.47 8.67 -13.12
N ILE A 437 -22.15 7.95 -12.22
CA ILE A 437 -22.59 8.43 -10.90
C ILE A 437 -21.47 9.06 -10.06
N ALA A 438 -20.25 8.54 -10.14
CA ALA A 438 -19.12 8.99 -9.32
C ALA A 438 -18.62 10.38 -9.75
N THR A 439 -18.48 10.60 -11.06
CA THR A 439 -18.06 11.91 -11.59
C THR A 439 -19.17 12.93 -11.44
N GLN A 440 -20.42 12.54 -11.74
CA GLN A 440 -21.60 13.39 -11.51
C GLN A 440 -21.68 13.85 -10.04
N LEU A 441 -21.52 12.94 -9.07
CA LEU A 441 -21.50 13.27 -7.64
C LEU A 441 -20.42 14.29 -7.24
N VAL A 442 -19.22 14.18 -7.80
CA VAL A 442 -18.11 15.09 -7.47
C VAL A 442 -18.33 16.47 -8.09
N VAL A 443 -18.87 16.54 -9.31
CA VAL A 443 -19.25 17.81 -9.95
C VAL A 443 -20.46 18.45 -9.26
N GLU A 444 -21.44 17.68 -8.79
CA GLU A 444 -22.54 18.18 -7.97
C GLU A 444 -22.05 18.76 -6.63
N LYS A 445 -21.09 18.11 -5.96
CA LYS A 445 -20.46 18.64 -4.74
C LYS A 445 -19.65 19.91 -5.00
N MET A 446 -18.99 20.02 -6.15
CA MET A 446 -18.32 21.26 -6.59
C MET A 446 -19.33 22.40 -6.82
N LEU A 447 -20.39 22.15 -7.59
CA LEU A 447 -21.45 23.13 -7.87
C LEU A 447 -22.18 23.59 -6.60
N ALA A 448 -22.42 22.68 -5.65
CA ALA A 448 -22.97 23.02 -4.34
C ALA A 448 -22.07 23.98 -3.55
N SER A 449 -20.74 23.91 -3.72
CA SER A 449 -19.80 24.90 -3.16
C SER A 449 -19.74 26.23 -3.92
N GLU A 450 -20.16 26.25 -5.20
CA GLU A 450 -20.48 27.47 -5.96
C GLU A 450 -21.87 28.05 -5.58
N GLY A 451 -22.66 27.33 -4.77
CA GLY A 451 -24.04 27.69 -4.41
C GLY A 451 -25.11 27.32 -5.46
N ILE A 452 -24.76 26.50 -6.46
CA ILE A 452 -25.58 26.16 -7.63
C ILE A 452 -26.06 24.71 -7.52
N LYS A 453 -27.35 24.43 -7.77
CA LYS A 453 -27.86 23.04 -7.86
C LYS A 453 -27.87 22.52 -9.29
N ARG A 454 -27.69 21.20 -9.46
CA ARG A 454 -27.81 20.48 -10.75
C ARG A 454 -29.08 20.88 -11.53
N VAL A 455 -30.22 20.87 -10.86
CA VAL A 455 -31.54 21.12 -11.47
C VAL A 455 -31.68 22.55 -12.00
N GLU A 456 -30.98 23.53 -11.40
CA GLU A 456 -31.04 24.94 -11.78
C GLU A 456 -30.24 25.25 -13.06
N LEU A 457 -29.28 24.37 -13.44
CA LEU A 457 -28.50 24.47 -14.69
C LEU A 457 -29.18 23.80 -15.89
N GLY A 458 -30.00 22.77 -15.66
CA GLY A 458 -30.45 21.86 -16.72
C GLY A 458 -29.34 20.93 -17.25
N ARG A 459 -29.73 19.95 -18.08
CA ARG A 459 -28.86 18.83 -18.48
C ARG A 459 -27.62 19.25 -19.26
N ASP A 460 -27.79 20.18 -20.20
CA ASP A 460 -26.73 20.48 -21.18
C ASP A 460 -25.61 21.31 -20.56
N GLU A 461 -25.95 22.33 -19.76
CA GLU A 461 -24.94 23.11 -19.01
C GLU A 461 -24.28 22.28 -17.91
N PHE A 462 -25.03 21.39 -17.23
CA PHE A 462 -24.42 20.43 -16.31
C PHE A 462 -23.40 19.53 -17.04
N THR A 463 -23.78 18.93 -18.16
CA THR A 463 -22.91 18.07 -18.98
C THR A 463 -21.65 18.82 -19.45
N LYS A 464 -21.77 20.11 -19.83
CA LYS A 464 -20.60 20.96 -20.15
C LYS A 464 -19.67 21.15 -18.95
N ARG A 465 -20.19 21.39 -17.74
CA ARG A 465 -19.38 21.46 -16.51
C ARG A 465 -18.68 20.12 -16.21
N VAL A 466 -19.31 18.97 -16.50
CA VAL A 466 -18.66 17.66 -16.34
C VAL A 466 -17.54 17.43 -17.38
N TRP A 467 -17.70 17.88 -18.62
CA TRP A 467 -16.59 17.85 -19.59
C TRP A 467 -15.40 18.73 -19.17
N GLN A 468 -15.65 19.94 -18.67
CA GLN A 468 -14.59 20.81 -18.12
C GLN A 468 -13.87 20.16 -16.92
N TRP A 469 -14.62 19.46 -16.05
CA TRP A 469 -14.04 18.64 -14.99
C TRP A 469 -13.16 17.50 -15.56
N LYS A 470 -13.63 16.80 -16.60
CA LYS A 470 -12.90 15.72 -17.28
C LYS A 470 -11.57 16.20 -17.86
N GLU A 471 -11.55 17.36 -18.51
CA GLU A 471 -10.33 17.96 -19.07
C GLU A 471 -9.31 18.26 -17.97
N LYS A 472 -9.75 18.95 -16.90
CA LYS A 472 -8.90 19.34 -15.77
C LYS A 472 -8.30 18.14 -15.02
N TYR A 473 -9.12 17.15 -14.67
CA TYR A 473 -8.69 16.03 -13.82
C TYR A 473 -8.15 14.84 -14.61
N GLY A 474 -8.56 14.64 -15.87
CA GLY A 474 -7.96 13.67 -16.77
C GLY A 474 -6.48 13.95 -17.00
N GLY A 475 -6.12 15.21 -17.30
CA GLY A 475 -4.72 15.63 -17.43
C GLY A 475 -3.88 15.37 -16.17
N THR A 476 -4.46 15.54 -14.97
CA THR A 476 -3.81 15.20 -13.70
C THR A 476 -3.58 13.68 -13.58
N ILE A 477 -4.59 12.86 -13.86
CA ILE A 477 -4.50 11.39 -13.82
C ILE A 477 -3.41 10.89 -14.79
N THR A 478 -3.44 11.33 -16.05
CA THR A 478 -2.44 10.98 -17.06
C THR A 478 -1.04 11.40 -16.60
N ASN A 479 -0.86 12.58 -16.02
CA ASN A 479 0.42 13.01 -15.45
C ASN A 479 0.88 12.16 -14.24
N GLN A 480 -0.03 11.73 -13.36
CA GLN A 480 0.31 10.84 -12.23
C GLN A 480 0.79 9.47 -12.72
N ILE A 481 0.15 8.89 -13.75
CA ILE A 481 0.55 7.62 -14.37
C ILE A 481 1.91 7.77 -15.08
N LYS A 482 2.13 8.88 -15.79
CA LYS A 482 3.45 9.22 -16.37
C LYS A 482 4.54 9.33 -15.31
N ARG A 483 4.28 10.04 -14.19
CA ARG A 483 5.24 10.17 -13.09
C ARG A 483 5.55 8.85 -12.37
N LEU A 484 4.62 7.89 -12.37
CA LEU A 484 4.85 6.50 -11.93
C LEU A 484 5.71 5.66 -12.91
N GLY A 485 6.13 6.23 -14.04
CA GLY A 485 7.03 5.59 -15.01
C GLY A 485 6.35 4.63 -15.98
N ALA A 486 5.02 4.71 -16.14
CA ALA A 486 4.26 3.83 -17.03
C ALA A 486 4.73 3.93 -18.50
N SER A 487 5.09 2.81 -19.12
CA SER A 487 5.49 2.72 -20.53
C SER A 487 4.35 2.29 -21.48
N CYS A 488 3.14 2.84 -21.25
CA CYS A 488 1.96 2.65 -22.10
C CYS A 488 1.98 3.54 -23.35
N ASP A 489 1.24 3.13 -24.39
CA ASP A 489 1.16 3.89 -25.64
C ASP A 489 0.12 5.00 -25.55
N TRP A 490 0.54 6.19 -25.08
CA TRP A 490 -0.29 7.38 -25.01
C TRP A 490 -0.89 7.82 -26.35
N SER A 491 -0.35 7.39 -27.50
CA SER A 491 -0.99 7.66 -28.80
C SER A 491 -2.24 6.80 -29.06
N ARG A 492 -2.52 5.85 -28.17
CA ARG A 492 -3.72 5.00 -28.12
C ARG A 492 -4.59 5.26 -26.88
N GLU A 493 -4.43 6.39 -26.19
CA GLU A 493 -5.29 6.76 -25.06
C GLU A 493 -6.78 6.78 -25.49
N ARG A 494 -7.65 6.25 -24.63
CA ARG A 494 -9.11 6.20 -24.84
C ARG A 494 -9.89 6.73 -23.64
N PHE A 495 -11.12 7.15 -23.90
CA PHE A 495 -12.06 7.59 -22.87
C PHE A 495 -13.41 6.93 -23.12
N THR A 496 -14.08 6.41 -22.09
CA THR A 496 -15.30 5.62 -22.30
C THR A 496 -16.38 6.36 -23.09
N LEU A 497 -16.54 7.69 -22.90
CA LEU A 497 -17.44 8.55 -23.68
C LEU A 497 -16.78 9.20 -24.93
N ASP A 498 -15.68 8.66 -25.45
CA ASP A 498 -15.18 9.08 -26.78
C ASP A 498 -16.08 8.53 -27.91
N GLU A 499 -15.92 9.05 -29.13
CA GLU A 499 -16.79 8.69 -30.25
C GLU A 499 -16.67 7.21 -30.64
N GLN A 500 -15.46 6.64 -30.59
CA GLN A 500 -15.21 5.25 -30.95
C GLN A 500 -15.91 4.31 -29.97
N LEU A 501 -15.71 4.54 -28.66
CA LEU A 501 -16.29 3.71 -27.61
C LEU A 501 -17.80 3.96 -27.45
N SER A 502 -18.29 5.16 -27.72
CA SER A 502 -19.74 5.43 -27.74
C SER A 502 -20.46 4.68 -28.86
N ARG A 503 -19.88 4.60 -30.06
CA ARG A 503 -20.42 3.77 -31.15
C ARG A 503 -20.40 2.28 -30.79
N ALA A 504 -19.37 1.80 -30.08
CA ALA A 504 -19.32 0.44 -29.55
C ALA A 504 -20.43 0.16 -28.53
N VAL A 505 -20.69 1.07 -27.58
CA VAL A 505 -21.75 0.94 -26.59
C VAL A 505 -23.14 0.87 -27.21
N VAL A 506 -23.41 1.70 -28.22
CA VAL A 506 -24.68 1.66 -28.96
C VAL A 506 -24.83 0.35 -29.73
N GLU A 507 -23.79 -0.07 -30.46
CA GLU A 507 -23.81 -1.34 -31.20
C GLU A 507 -24.02 -2.56 -30.28
N ALA A 508 -23.41 -2.55 -29.09
CA ALA A 508 -23.57 -3.58 -28.07
C ALA A 508 -25.00 -3.65 -27.54
N PHE A 509 -25.62 -2.51 -27.22
CA PHE A 509 -27.01 -2.46 -26.77
C PHE A 509 -27.96 -3.01 -27.84
N VAL A 510 -27.86 -2.51 -29.07
CA VAL A 510 -28.73 -2.94 -30.18
C VAL A 510 -28.59 -4.45 -30.42
N LYS A 511 -27.36 -4.98 -30.48
CA LYS A 511 -27.12 -6.42 -30.66
C LYS A 511 -27.64 -7.32 -29.52
N LEU A 512 -27.71 -6.83 -28.28
CA LEU A 512 -28.28 -7.60 -27.17
C LEU A 512 -29.81 -7.51 -27.16
N HIS A 513 -30.37 -6.33 -27.47
CA HIS A 513 -31.80 -6.15 -27.66
C HIS A 513 -32.34 -7.05 -28.79
N ASP A 514 -31.68 -7.06 -29.96
CA ASP A 514 -32.09 -7.85 -31.12
C ASP A 514 -31.96 -9.38 -30.89
N LYS A 515 -31.20 -9.79 -29.87
CA LYS A 515 -31.13 -11.18 -29.37
C LYS A 515 -32.15 -11.51 -28.28
N GLY A 516 -32.98 -10.55 -27.85
CA GLY A 516 -33.89 -10.69 -26.72
C GLY A 516 -33.19 -10.73 -25.34
N LEU A 517 -31.90 -10.37 -25.28
CA LEU A 517 -31.11 -10.35 -24.05
C LEU A 517 -31.20 -9.01 -23.31
N ILE A 518 -31.63 -7.92 -23.97
CA ILE A 518 -32.04 -6.69 -23.30
C ILE A 518 -33.56 -6.56 -23.32
N TYR A 519 -34.15 -6.27 -22.17
CA TYR A 519 -35.59 -6.05 -22.01
C TYR A 519 -35.88 -4.92 -21.02
N GLN A 520 -37.06 -4.31 -21.12
CA GLN A 520 -37.57 -3.38 -20.09
C GLN A 520 -38.46 -4.16 -19.11
N GLY A 521 -38.31 -3.94 -17.80
CA GLY A 521 -39.10 -4.61 -16.77
C GLY A 521 -39.37 -3.74 -15.55
N SER A 522 -40.50 -3.99 -14.89
CA SER A 522 -40.78 -3.44 -13.56
C SER A 522 -40.12 -4.32 -12.50
N TYR A 523 -39.28 -3.74 -11.65
CA TYR A 523 -38.53 -4.46 -10.62
C TYR A 523 -38.41 -3.62 -9.34
N MET A 524 -38.24 -4.26 -8.19
CA MET A 524 -37.88 -3.57 -6.95
C MET A 524 -36.41 -3.15 -7.01
N VAL A 525 -36.13 -1.84 -7.16
CA VAL A 525 -34.76 -1.33 -7.19
C VAL A 525 -34.37 -0.74 -5.84
N ASN A 526 -33.09 -0.86 -5.50
CA ASN A 526 -32.47 -0.02 -4.50
C ASN A 526 -32.42 1.42 -5.04
N TRP A 527 -33.23 2.31 -4.50
CA TRP A 527 -33.30 3.71 -4.91
C TRP A 527 -32.56 4.60 -3.91
N SER A 528 -31.73 5.53 -4.39
CA SER A 528 -31.20 6.62 -3.58
C SER A 528 -32.11 7.85 -3.70
N PRO A 529 -32.80 8.28 -2.62
CA PRO A 529 -33.68 9.44 -2.67
C PRO A 529 -32.92 10.76 -2.91
N ASN A 530 -31.70 10.88 -2.36
CA ASN A 530 -30.85 12.06 -2.53
C ASN A 530 -30.31 12.21 -3.96
N LEU A 531 -29.89 11.09 -4.57
CA LEU A 531 -29.26 11.11 -5.89
C LEU A 531 -30.30 11.02 -7.02
N GLN A 532 -31.50 10.55 -6.69
CA GLN A 532 -32.63 10.31 -7.58
C GLN A 532 -32.31 9.32 -8.70
N THR A 533 -31.65 8.21 -8.35
CA THR A 533 -31.33 7.10 -9.25
C THR A 533 -31.43 5.75 -8.53
N ALA A 534 -31.70 4.70 -9.31
CA ALA A 534 -31.41 3.33 -8.92
C ALA A 534 -29.89 3.14 -8.72
N VAL A 535 -29.52 2.27 -7.77
CA VAL A 535 -28.15 1.79 -7.49
C VAL A 535 -28.13 0.26 -7.49
N SER A 536 -26.95 -0.35 -7.69
CA SER A 536 -26.81 -1.81 -7.64
C SER A 536 -26.95 -2.38 -6.21
N ASP A 537 -27.37 -3.64 -6.07
CA ASP A 537 -27.22 -4.43 -4.82
C ASP A 537 -25.78 -4.32 -4.25
N LEU A 538 -24.78 -4.20 -5.14
CA LEU A 538 -23.36 -4.11 -4.81
C LEU A 538 -22.88 -2.68 -4.44
N GLU A 539 -23.74 -1.66 -4.57
CA GLU A 539 -23.48 -0.28 -4.14
C GLU A 539 -24.20 0.08 -2.82
N VAL A 540 -24.87 -0.89 -2.20
CA VAL A 540 -25.52 -0.76 -0.90
C VAL A 540 -24.60 -1.30 0.19
N GLU A 541 -24.16 -0.41 1.09
CA GLU A 541 -23.50 -0.78 2.34
C GLU A 541 -24.54 -0.95 3.45
N TYR A 542 -24.22 -1.73 4.48
CA TYR A 542 -25.15 -2.00 5.58
C TYR A 542 -24.56 -1.62 6.93
N SER A 543 -25.30 -0.81 7.68
CA SER A 543 -24.98 -0.40 9.05
C SER A 543 -25.95 -1.05 10.04
N GLU A 544 -25.45 -1.45 11.21
CA GLU A 544 -26.30 -1.79 12.35
C GLU A 544 -26.61 -0.51 13.14
N GLU A 545 -27.89 -0.14 13.22
CA GLU A 545 -28.33 1.11 13.84
C GLU A 545 -29.43 0.88 14.88
N PRO A 546 -29.40 1.61 16.01
CA PRO A 546 -30.46 1.53 17.01
C PRO A 546 -31.74 2.16 16.48
N GLY A 547 -32.79 1.35 16.30
CA GLY A 547 -34.12 1.77 15.90
C GLY A 547 -35.19 1.30 16.90
N PHE A 548 -36.42 1.17 16.42
CA PHE A 548 -37.56 0.69 17.20
C PHE A 548 -38.39 -0.33 16.43
N LEU A 549 -38.94 -1.31 17.15
CA LEU A 549 -39.97 -2.22 16.64
C LEU A 549 -41.33 -1.75 17.15
N TYR A 550 -42.16 -1.27 16.22
CA TYR A 550 -43.47 -0.68 16.47
C TYR A 550 -44.56 -1.73 16.37
N HIS A 551 -45.45 -1.79 17.36
CA HIS A 551 -46.56 -2.73 17.41
C HIS A 551 -47.89 -2.00 17.22
N ILE A 552 -48.64 -2.38 16.17
CA ILE A 552 -49.80 -1.63 15.67
C ILE A 552 -51.00 -2.57 15.50
N LYS A 553 -52.17 -2.16 16.00
CA LYS A 553 -53.44 -2.87 15.85
C LYS A 553 -54.09 -2.62 14.48
N TYR A 554 -54.43 -3.69 13.76
CA TYR A 554 -55.24 -3.69 12.55
C TYR A 554 -56.55 -4.39 12.87
N ARG A 555 -57.68 -3.74 12.59
CA ARG A 555 -58.99 -4.30 12.95
C ARG A 555 -59.42 -5.35 11.93
N VAL A 556 -59.90 -6.51 12.37
CA VAL A 556 -60.50 -7.51 11.47
C VAL A 556 -61.88 -7.00 11.01
N ALA A 557 -62.12 -6.97 9.71
CA ALA A 557 -63.33 -6.40 9.13
C ALA A 557 -64.58 -7.19 9.56
N GLY A 558 -65.65 -6.48 9.91
CA GLY A 558 -66.87 -7.09 10.47
C GLY A 558 -66.75 -7.61 11.92
N SER A 559 -65.54 -7.60 12.51
CA SER A 559 -65.27 -8.12 13.86
C SER A 559 -64.94 -6.99 14.87
N PRO A 560 -65.06 -7.22 16.19
CA PRO A 560 -64.37 -6.44 17.21
C PRO A 560 -62.88 -6.82 17.37
N ASP A 561 -62.43 -7.93 16.78
CA ASP A 561 -61.06 -8.44 16.92
C ASP A 561 -60.02 -7.54 16.25
N PHE A 562 -58.79 -7.57 16.78
CA PHE A 562 -57.62 -6.92 16.20
C PHE A 562 -56.46 -7.91 16.03
N LEU A 563 -55.79 -7.83 14.89
CA LEU A 563 -54.44 -8.36 14.70
C LEU A 563 -53.43 -7.29 15.17
N THR A 564 -52.33 -7.70 15.80
CA THR A 564 -51.23 -6.77 16.11
C THR A 564 -50.04 -7.14 15.25
N ILE A 565 -49.63 -6.26 14.34
CA ILE A 565 -48.39 -6.44 13.58
C ILE A 565 -47.18 -5.99 14.40
N ALA A 566 -45.98 -6.43 14.02
CA ALA A 566 -44.71 -5.82 14.41
C ALA A 566 -43.98 -5.28 13.16
N THR A 567 -43.47 -4.05 13.20
CA THR A 567 -42.68 -3.48 12.08
C THR A 567 -41.69 -2.40 12.52
N THR A 568 -40.55 -2.31 11.85
CA THR A 568 -39.57 -1.21 12.00
C THR A 568 -39.90 0.01 11.12
N ARG A 569 -40.87 -0.13 10.21
CA ARG A 569 -41.22 0.85 9.17
C ARG A 569 -42.70 1.24 9.18
N PRO A 570 -43.24 1.85 10.25
CA PRO A 570 -44.66 2.17 10.34
C PRO A 570 -45.11 3.14 9.22
N GLU A 571 -44.22 3.98 8.68
CA GLU A 571 -44.51 4.88 7.57
C GLU A 571 -44.89 4.17 6.25
N THR A 572 -44.56 2.87 6.10
CA THR A 572 -44.90 2.07 4.92
C THR A 572 -46.31 1.46 4.97
N LEU A 573 -47.02 1.59 6.10
CA LEU A 573 -48.38 1.08 6.36
C LEU A 573 -49.41 1.51 5.29
N PHE A 574 -49.26 2.70 4.73
CA PHE A 574 -50.13 3.18 3.65
C PHE A 574 -50.03 2.32 2.38
N GLY A 575 -48.91 1.61 2.19
CA GLY A 575 -48.62 0.74 1.04
C GLY A 575 -49.01 -0.74 1.24
N ASP A 576 -49.60 -1.10 2.39
CA ASP A 576 -49.96 -2.49 2.70
C ASP A 576 -51.00 -3.03 1.72
N VAL A 577 -50.85 -4.26 1.24
CA VAL A 577 -51.84 -4.93 0.37
C VAL A 577 -52.32 -6.28 0.90
N ALA A 578 -51.68 -6.80 1.95
CA ALA A 578 -52.11 -7.97 2.71
C ALA A 578 -51.54 -7.92 4.14
N ILE A 579 -52.11 -8.72 5.03
CA ILE A 579 -51.47 -9.14 6.28
C ILE A 579 -51.18 -10.63 6.17
N ALA A 580 -49.95 -11.05 6.47
CA ALA A 580 -49.56 -12.45 6.43
C ALA A 580 -49.37 -13.03 7.84
N VAL A 581 -49.80 -14.29 8.02
CA VAL A 581 -49.57 -15.09 9.23
C VAL A 581 -49.04 -16.47 8.88
N HIS A 582 -48.21 -17.06 9.75
CA HIS A 582 -47.66 -18.39 9.50
C HIS A 582 -48.78 -19.46 9.49
N PRO A 583 -48.78 -20.44 8.56
CA PRO A 583 -49.85 -21.44 8.46
C PRO A 583 -49.95 -22.38 9.67
N GLU A 584 -48.89 -22.48 10.48
CA GLU A 584 -48.83 -23.31 11.69
C GLU A 584 -48.90 -22.44 12.96
N ASP A 585 -49.64 -21.33 12.90
CA ASP A 585 -49.92 -20.43 14.03
C ASP A 585 -51.42 -20.40 14.39
N ASP A 586 -51.80 -21.29 15.31
CA ASP A 586 -53.17 -21.46 15.81
C ASP A 586 -53.76 -20.16 16.41
N ARG A 587 -52.92 -19.19 16.82
CA ARG A 587 -53.38 -17.89 17.34
C ARG A 587 -54.15 -17.10 16.28
N TYR A 588 -53.76 -17.23 15.01
CA TYR A 588 -54.23 -16.40 13.91
C TYR A 588 -54.82 -17.17 12.72
N ALA A 589 -54.63 -18.48 12.64
CA ALA A 589 -55.18 -19.33 11.56
C ALA A 589 -56.68 -19.09 11.28
N LYS A 590 -57.48 -18.83 12.33
CA LYS A 590 -58.92 -18.50 12.21
C LYS A 590 -59.25 -17.23 11.41
N TYR A 591 -58.29 -16.35 11.17
CA TYR A 591 -58.48 -15.10 10.42
C TYR A 591 -58.03 -15.19 8.95
N VAL A 592 -57.38 -16.28 8.54
CA VAL A 592 -56.94 -16.47 7.14
C VAL A 592 -58.17 -16.50 6.22
N GLY A 593 -58.10 -15.76 5.12
CA GLY A 593 -59.22 -15.56 4.19
C GLY A 593 -60.24 -14.49 4.61
N GLN A 594 -60.12 -13.92 5.81
CA GLN A 594 -60.84 -12.70 6.19
C GLN A 594 -60.09 -11.45 5.67
N THR A 595 -60.59 -10.26 5.95
CA THR A 595 -59.90 -8.99 5.64
C THR A 595 -59.63 -8.19 6.91
N ALA A 596 -58.56 -7.39 6.88
CA ALA A 596 -58.23 -6.41 7.90
C ALA A 596 -58.37 -4.99 7.34
N ILE A 597 -58.69 -4.05 8.23
CA ILE A 597 -58.76 -2.61 7.94
C ILE A 597 -57.41 -2.00 8.31
N VAL A 598 -56.77 -1.36 7.33
CA VAL A 598 -55.48 -0.69 7.51
C VAL A 598 -55.70 0.63 8.29
N PRO A 599 -54.97 0.89 9.40
CA PRO A 599 -55.08 2.15 10.15
C PRO A 599 -54.91 3.39 9.27
N MET A 600 -55.49 4.53 9.67
CA MET A 600 -55.32 5.85 9.04
C MET A 600 -55.63 5.99 7.53
N THR A 601 -56.14 4.95 6.86
CA THR A 601 -56.41 4.92 5.40
C THR A 601 -57.89 5.10 5.03
N TYR A 602 -58.68 5.77 5.88
CA TYR A 602 -60.13 5.95 5.71
C TYR A 602 -60.95 4.64 5.52
N GLY A 603 -60.43 3.51 6.00
CA GLY A 603 -61.11 2.21 5.93
C GLY A 603 -60.68 1.31 4.77
N ARG A 604 -59.46 1.44 4.25
CA ARG A 604 -58.91 0.54 3.22
C ARG A 604 -58.82 -0.90 3.76
N HIS A 605 -59.42 -1.84 3.05
CA HIS A 605 -59.43 -3.26 3.41
C HIS A 605 -58.32 -4.02 2.67
N VAL A 606 -57.67 -4.96 3.35
CA VAL A 606 -56.65 -5.87 2.78
C VAL A 606 -56.91 -7.32 3.20
N PRO A 607 -56.66 -8.33 2.35
CA PRO A 607 -56.77 -9.75 2.72
C PRO A 607 -55.79 -10.17 3.82
N ILE A 608 -56.23 -11.08 4.67
CA ILE A 608 -55.39 -11.80 5.64
C ILE A 608 -55.01 -13.14 4.99
N ILE A 609 -53.74 -13.27 4.60
CA ILE A 609 -53.18 -14.41 3.89
C ILE A 609 -52.34 -15.29 4.82
N SER A 610 -51.96 -16.47 4.34
CA SER A 610 -50.98 -17.31 5.02
C SER A 610 -49.82 -17.67 4.11
N ASP A 611 -48.59 -17.50 4.62
CA ASP A 611 -47.35 -17.89 3.93
C ASP A 611 -46.31 -18.35 4.96
N LYS A 612 -45.44 -19.28 4.55
CA LYS A 612 -44.34 -19.83 5.38
C LYS A 612 -43.15 -18.86 5.51
N TYR A 613 -43.14 -17.76 4.76
CA TYR A 613 -42.17 -16.67 4.95
C TYR A 613 -42.32 -15.96 6.31
N VAL A 614 -43.50 -15.99 6.93
CA VAL A 614 -43.74 -15.33 8.23
C VAL A 614 -43.16 -16.16 9.36
N ASP A 615 -42.17 -15.63 10.06
CA ASP A 615 -41.73 -16.18 11.35
C ASP A 615 -42.81 -15.92 12.41
N LYS A 616 -43.33 -16.99 13.01
CA LYS A 616 -44.37 -16.96 14.06
C LYS A 616 -43.83 -16.50 15.42
N ASP A 617 -42.53 -16.68 15.67
CA ASP A 617 -41.87 -16.42 16.95
C ASP A 617 -41.23 -15.02 16.96
N PHE A 618 -41.04 -14.39 15.78
CA PHE A 618 -40.63 -12.99 15.65
C PHE A 618 -41.77 -12.00 15.91
N GLY A 619 -41.56 -11.08 16.86
CA GLY A 619 -42.46 -9.96 17.16
C GLY A 619 -43.83 -10.42 17.67
N THR A 620 -44.78 -10.62 16.76
CA THR A 620 -46.14 -11.12 17.05
C THR A 620 -46.54 -12.35 16.23
N GLY A 621 -45.75 -12.79 15.26
CA GLY A 621 -46.19 -13.78 14.24
C GLY A 621 -47.15 -13.23 13.18
N VAL A 622 -47.35 -11.91 13.13
CA VAL A 622 -48.21 -11.22 12.15
C VAL A 622 -47.42 -10.14 11.43
N LEU A 623 -47.30 -10.26 10.11
CA LEU A 623 -46.51 -9.38 9.24
C LEU A 623 -47.42 -8.57 8.31
N LYS A 624 -47.15 -7.27 8.14
CA LYS A 624 -47.74 -6.47 7.05
C LYS A 624 -46.98 -6.69 5.75
N ILE A 625 -47.68 -6.77 4.62
CA ILE A 625 -47.08 -6.97 3.29
C ILE A 625 -47.23 -5.68 2.47
N SER A 626 -46.13 -4.94 2.29
CA SER A 626 -46.06 -3.62 1.64
C SER A 626 -45.16 -3.65 0.39
N PRO A 627 -45.57 -4.32 -0.70
CA PRO A 627 -44.71 -4.72 -1.83
C PRO A 627 -44.19 -3.57 -2.71
N GLY A 628 -44.51 -2.32 -2.39
CA GLY A 628 -43.85 -1.16 -2.96
C GLY A 628 -42.53 -0.77 -2.28
N HIS A 629 -42.23 -1.30 -1.08
CA HIS A 629 -41.21 -0.79 -0.14
C HIS A 629 -40.34 -1.85 0.55
N ASP A 630 -40.55 -3.14 0.24
CA ASP A 630 -39.71 -4.25 0.70
C ASP A 630 -39.56 -5.35 -0.36
N HIS A 631 -38.36 -5.93 -0.46
CA HIS A 631 -38.01 -6.91 -1.49
C HIS A 631 -38.71 -8.27 -1.30
N ASN A 632 -38.90 -8.72 -0.07
CA ASN A 632 -39.56 -10.00 0.21
C ASN A 632 -41.08 -9.88 0.07
N ASP A 633 -41.65 -8.77 0.55
CA ASP A 633 -43.06 -8.44 0.33
C ASP A 633 -43.39 -8.36 -1.18
N TYR A 634 -42.49 -7.76 -1.98
CA TYR A 634 -42.58 -7.74 -3.44
C TYR A 634 -42.60 -9.15 -4.05
N LEU A 635 -41.70 -10.04 -3.61
CA LEU A 635 -41.67 -11.43 -4.10
C LEU A 635 -42.94 -12.20 -3.71
N VAL A 636 -43.45 -12.02 -2.49
CA VAL A 636 -44.74 -12.60 -2.03
C VAL A 636 -45.90 -12.06 -2.88
N ALA A 637 -45.94 -10.76 -3.14
CA ALA A 637 -46.97 -10.14 -3.97
C ALA A 637 -46.93 -10.62 -5.41
N ARG A 638 -45.74 -10.71 -6.04
CA ARG A 638 -45.56 -11.26 -7.39
C ARG A 638 -45.96 -12.74 -7.49
N LYS A 639 -45.67 -13.54 -6.46
CA LYS A 639 -46.05 -14.97 -6.34
C LYS A 639 -47.57 -15.16 -6.21
N LEU A 640 -48.26 -14.25 -5.52
CA LEU A 640 -49.69 -14.37 -5.19
C LEU A 640 -50.62 -13.49 -6.05
N GLY A 641 -50.08 -12.69 -6.97
CA GLY A 641 -50.86 -11.77 -7.81
C GLY A 641 -51.43 -10.56 -7.05
N LEU A 642 -50.83 -10.18 -5.92
CA LEU A 642 -51.26 -9.02 -5.14
C LEU A 642 -50.85 -7.70 -5.85
N PRO A 643 -51.64 -6.62 -5.72
CA PRO A 643 -51.30 -5.33 -6.30
C PRO A 643 -50.03 -4.74 -5.66
N ILE A 644 -49.35 -3.86 -6.38
CA ILE A 644 -48.14 -3.18 -5.91
C ILE A 644 -48.46 -1.70 -5.70
N LEU A 645 -48.38 -1.24 -4.46
CA LEU A 645 -48.77 0.11 -4.06
C LEU A 645 -47.56 0.92 -3.59
N ASN A 646 -47.09 1.84 -4.43
CA ASN A 646 -46.05 2.79 -4.06
C ASN A 646 -46.68 3.97 -3.27
N VAL A 647 -46.05 4.35 -2.15
CA VAL A 647 -46.47 5.49 -1.31
C VAL A 647 -45.41 6.58 -1.18
N MET A 648 -44.25 6.43 -1.81
CA MET A 648 -43.17 7.42 -1.77
C MET A 648 -42.88 8.03 -3.14
N ASN A 649 -42.56 9.32 -3.13
CA ASN A 649 -41.97 10.04 -4.24
C ASN A 649 -40.48 9.69 -4.38
N LYS A 650 -39.88 10.06 -5.51
CA LYS A 650 -38.46 9.81 -5.82
C LYS A 650 -37.46 10.52 -4.90
N ASP A 651 -37.92 11.42 -4.03
CA ASP A 651 -37.12 12.11 -3.00
C ASP A 651 -37.30 11.53 -1.58
N GLY A 652 -38.14 10.51 -1.40
CA GLY A 652 -38.43 9.91 -0.09
C GLY A 652 -39.51 10.62 0.73
N THR A 653 -40.15 11.66 0.17
CA THR A 653 -41.43 12.17 0.71
C THR A 653 -42.56 11.20 0.41
N LEU A 654 -43.63 11.19 1.21
CA LEU A 654 -44.82 10.40 0.91
C LEU A 654 -45.72 11.09 -0.13
N ASN A 655 -46.38 10.27 -0.96
CA ASN A 655 -47.29 10.69 -2.03
C ASN A 655 -48.77 10.67 -1.58
N ASP A 656 -49.68 10.96 -2.51
CA ASP A 656 -51.13 11.09 -2.23
C ASP A 656 -51.79 9.84 -1.63
N VAL A 657 -51.19 8.64 -1.79
CA VAL A 657 -51.68 7.40 -1.16
C VAL A 657 -51.61 7.47 0.37
N ALA A 658 -50.71 8.30 0.92
CA ALA A 658 -50.61 8.55 2.36
C ALA A 658 -51.58 9.64 2.86
N GLY A 659 -52.40 10.25 2.01
CA GLY A 659 -53.44 11.21 2.40
C GLY A 659 -52.91 12.39 3.22
N LEU A 660 -53.29 12.47 4.50
CA LEU A 660 -52.89 13.53 5.45
C LEU A 660 -51.38 13.58 5.78
N PHE A 661 -50.59 12.70 5.19
CA PHE A 661 -49.13 12.63 5.32
C PHE A 661 -48.39 12.88 3.98
N CYS A 662 -49.11 13.17 2.89
CA CYS A 662 -48.51 13.53 1.60
C CYS A 662 -47.61 14.78 1.73
N GLY A 663 -46.48 14.79 1.01
CA GLY A 663 -45.50 15.88 0.98
C GLY A 663 -44.55 15.95 2.19
N LEU A 664 -44.73 15.10 3.20
CA LEU A 664 -43.83 14.99 4.34
C LEU A 664 -42.75 13.92 4.11
N ASP A 665 -41.53 14.13 4.62
CA ASP A 665 -40.50 13.08 4.63
C ASP A 665 -40.93 11.90 5.51
N ARG A 666 -40.57 10.70 5.05
CA ARG A 666 -40.87 9.41 5.68
C ARG A 666 -40.43 9.27 7.14
N PHE A 667 -39.34 9.92 7.58
CA PHE A 667 -38.92 9.89 8.98
C PHE A 667 -39.78 10.82 9.85
N ALA A 668 -40.13 12.01 9.36
CA ALA A 668 -41.09 12.89 10.03
C ALA A 668 -42.48 12.24 10.13
N VAL A 669 -42.90 11.49 9.10
CA VAL A 669 -44.16 10.71 9.15
C VAL A 669 -44.06 9.53 10.10
N ARG A 670 -42.93 8.82 10.19
CA ARG A 670 -42.71 7.77 11.19
C ARG A 670 -42.95 8.25 12.64
N GLU A 671 -42.58 9.50 12.94
CA GLU A 671 -42.85 10.11 14.25
C GLU A 671 -44.31 10.55 14.38
N LYS A 672 -44.85 11.32 13.43
CA LYS A 672 -46.22 11.83 13.49
C LYS A 672 -47.27 10.70 13.48
N LEU A 673 -47.14 9.73 12.58
CA LEU A 673 -48.05 8.58 12.50
C LEU A 673 -48.05 7.77 13.80
N TRP A 674 -46.93 7.68 14.51
CA TRP A 674 -46.90 7.00 15.81
C TRP A 674 -47.71 7.75 16.86
N ALA A 675 -47.59 9.07 16.94
CA ALA A 675 -48.40 9.90 17.84
C ALA A 675 -49.90 9.80 17.51
N ASP A 676 -50.27 9.88 16.23
CA ASP A 676 -51.66 9.74 15.77
C ASP A 676 -52.22 8.31 16.09
N LEU A 677 -51.37 7.26 16.04
CA LEU A 677 -51.71 5.89 16.45
C LEU A 677 -51.82 5.73 17.98
N GLU A 678 -51.07 6.50 18.77
CA GLU A 678 -51.21 6.56 20.23
C GLU A 678 -52.51 7.27 20.64
N GLU A 679 -52.84 8.43 20.05
CA GLU A 679 -54.10 9.15 20.30
C GLU A 679 -55.33 8.30 19.95
N THR A 680 -55.29 7.55 18.85
CA THR A 680 -56.37 6.64 18.43
C THR A 680 -56.37 5.28 19.14
N GLY A 681 -55.42 5.03 20.05
CA GLY A 681 -55.33 3.77 20.80
C GLY A 681 -55.01 2.53 19.94
N LEU A 682 -54.50 2.73 18.71
CA LEU A 682 -54.09 1.67 17.78
C LEU A 682 -52.62 1.27 17.96
N ALA A 683 -51.79 2.12 18.57
CA ALA A 683 -50.50 1.73 19.12
C ALA A 683 -50.65 0.65 20.21
N VAL A 684 -49.62 -0.18 20.39
CA VAL A 684 -49.53 -1.19 21.45
C VAL A 684 -48.25 -1.03 22.28
N LYS A 685 -47.09 -1.04 21.61
CA LYS A 685 -45.77 -0.76 22.20
C LYS A 685 -44.79 -0.30 21.12
N LYS A 686 -43.78 0.46 21.55
CA LYS A 686 -42.58 0.83 20.78
C LYS A 686 -41.39 0.40 21.61
N GLU A 687 -40.63 -0.58 21.14
CA GLU A 687 -39.49 -1.14 21.88
C GLU A 687 -38.17 -0.98 21.10
N PRO A 688 -37.01 -0.79 21.77
CA PRO A 688 -35.73 -0.64 21.09
C PRO A 688 -35.36 -1.89 20.27
N HIS A 689 -34.90 -1.70 19.04
CA HIS A 689 -34.55 -2.78 18.13
C HIS A 689 -33.43 -2.37 17.18
N THR A 690 -32.27 -3.03 17.26
CA THR A 690 -31.16 -2.82 16.31
C THR A 690 -31.56 -3.32 14.93
N SER A 691 -31.53 -2.43 13.95
CA SER A 691 -31.91 -2.73 12.57
C SER A 691 -30.68 -2.69 11.66
N ARG A 692 -30.59 -3.62 10.70
CA ARG A 692 -29.58 -3.59 9.64
C ARG A 692 -30.08 -2.68 8.50
N VAL A 693 -29.62 -1.43 8.50
CA VAL A 693 -30.08 -0.37 7.59
C VAL A 693 -29.28 -0.39 6.28
N PRO A 694 -29.91 -0.43 5.09
CA PRO A 694 -29.23 -0.28 3.82
C PRO A 694 -28.90 1.21 3.57
N ARG A 695 -27.65 1.50 3.24
CA ARG A 695 -27.16 2.86 2.92
C ARG A 695 -26.41 2.90 1.60
N SER A 696 -26.53 4.06 0.95
CA SER A 696 -25.80 4.41 -0.27
C SER A 696 -24.31 4.53 0.03
N GLN A 697 -23.47 3.69 -0.59
CA GLN A 697 -22.00 3.76 -0.44
C GLN A 697 -21.43 5.17 -0.75
N ARG A 698 -22.11 5.93 -1.62
CA ARG A 698 -21.58 7.18 -2.19
C ARG A 698 -22.16 8.45 -1.54
N GLY A 699 -23.43 8.40 -1.15
CA GLY A 699 -24.15 9.52 -0.54
C GLY A 699 -24.36 9.39 0.98
N GLY A 700 -24.38 8.15 1.51
CA GLY A 700 -24.60 7.86 2.91
C GLY A 700 -26.08 7.83 3.34
N GLU A 701 -27.02 8.26 2.49
CA GLU A 701 -28.46 8.15 2.76
C GLU A 701 -28.95 6.70 2.88
N VAL A 702 -30.04 6.53 3.62
CA VAL A 702 -30.81 5.28 3.65
C VAL A 702 -31.40 5.04 2.25
N ILE A 703 -31.16 3.84 1.73
CA ILE A 703 -31.70 3.36 0.46
C ILE A 703 -33.15 2.93 0.67
N GLU A 704 -34.01 3.33 -0.27
CA GLU A 704 -35.41 2.90 -0.30
C GLU A 704 -35.59 1.82 -1.37
N PRO A 705 -36.14 0.65 -1.05
CA PRO A 705 -36.68 -0.24 -2.06
C PRO A 705 -37.87 0.47 -2.74
N LEU A 706 -37.81 0.64 -4.06
CA LEU A 706 -38.86 1.28 -4.84
C LEU A 706 -39.10 0.51 -6.14
N VAL A 707 -40.36 0.22 -6.47
CA VAL A 707 -40.69 -0.46 -7.73
C VAL A 707 -40.59 0.51 -8.90
N SER A 708 -39.63 0.27 -9.79
CA SER A 708 -39.30 1.13 -10.93
C SER A 708 -39.25 0.30 -12.23
N LYS A 709 -39.59 0.93 -13.36
CA LYS A 709 -39.32 0.40 -14.69
C LYS A 709 -37.90 0.70 -15.09
N GLN A 710 -37.14 -0.31 -15.46
CA GLN A 710 -35.72 -0.20 -15.81
C GLN A 710 -35.38 -1.13 -16.98
N TRP A 711 -34.25 -0.88 -17.62
CA TRP A 711 -33.66 -1.75 -18.63
C TRP A 711 -32.75 -2.79 -17.98
N PHE A 712 -32.87 -4.05 -18.39
CA PHE A 712 -32.13 -5.19 -17.86
C PHE A 712 -31.39 -5.94 -18.97
N VAL A 713 -30.24 -6.52 -18.63
CA VAL A 713 -29.61 -7.60 -19.41
C VAL A 713 -29.93 -8.94 -18.74
N HIS A 714 -30.46 -9.89 -19.50
CA HIS A 714 -30.64 -11.27 -19.05
C HIS A 714 -29.27 -11.97 -18.97
N MET A 715 -28.85 -12.37 -17.75
CA MET A 715 -27.45 -12.70 -17.49
C MET A 715 -27.10 -14.18 -17.62
N ASP A 716 -28.02 -15.10 -17.37
CA ASP A 716 -27.76 -16.55 -17.33
C ASP A 716 -27.05 -17.10 -18.58
N PRO A 717 -27.53 -16.86 -19.82
CA PRO A 717 -26.87 -17.37 -21.04
C PRO A 717 -25.53 -16.70 -21.36
N LEU A 718 -25.18 -15.60 -20.67
CA LEU A 718 -23.86 -14.99 -20.74
C LEU A 718 -22.92 -15.60 -19.68
N ALA A 719 -23.44 -15.81 -18.47
CA ALA A 719 -22.70 -16.39 -17.35
C ALA A 719 -22.25 -17.83 -17.62
N GLU A 720 -23.10 -18.65 -18.26
CA GLU A 720 -22.75 -20.01 -18.70
C GLU A 720 -21.48 -20.03 -19.57
N LYS A 721 -21.39 -19.12 -20.55
CA LYS A 721 -20.25 -19.02 -21.47
C LYS A 721 -18.96 -18.62 -20.74
N ALA A 722 -19.07 -17.73 -19.74
CA ALA A 722 -17.96 -17.28 -18.92
C ALA A 722 -17.46 -18.37 -17.94
N LEU A 723 -18.37 -19.18 -17.38
CA LEU A 723 -18.03 -20.37 -16.58
C LEU A 723 -17.27 -21.40 -17.43
N LEU A 724 -17.81 -21.73 -18.61
CA LEU A 724 -17.20 -22.71 -19.54
C LEU A 724 -15.79 -22.30 -20.00
N ALA A 725 -15.51 -21.00 -20.13
CA ALA A 725 -14.18 -20.51 -20.49
C ALA A 725 -13.12 -20.80 -19.42
N VAL A 726 -13.48 -20.71 -18.13
CA VAL A 726 -12.58 -21.07 -17.01
C VAL A 726 -12.46 -22.58 -16.87
N GLU A 727 -13.56 -23.32 -17.02
CA GLU A 727 -13.58 -24.80 -16.96
C GLU A 727 -12.64 -25.42 -18.01
N LYS A 728 -12.71 -24.94 -19.25
CA LYS A 728 -11.86 -25.39 -20.36
C LYS A 728 -10.42 -24.84 -20.33
N LYS A 729 -10.10 -23.95 -19.38
CA LYS A 729 -8.84 -23.19 -19.31
C LYS A 729 -8.53 -22.38 -20.58
N GLU A 730 -9.57 -21.93 -21.28
CA GLU A 730 -9.48 -20.82 -22.26
C GLU A 730 -9.16 -19.50 -21.53
N LEU A 731 -9.64 -19.37 -20.29
CA LEU A 731 -9.36 -18.31 -19.33
C LEU A 731 -8.72 -18.89 -18.06
N THR A 732 -7.63 -18.30 -17.57
CA THR A 732 -6.98 -18.66 -16.29
C THR A 732 -7.03 -17.49 -15.30
N ILE A 733 -7.46 -17.72 -14.06
CA ILE A 733 -7.51 -16.69 -13.01
C ILE A 733 -6.40 -16.95 -11.98
N ILE A 734 -5.59 -15.91 -11.71
CA ILE A 734 -4.41 -15.97 -10.85
C ILE A 734 -4.61 -15.01 -9.66
N PRO A 735 -4.47 -15.46 -8.40
CA PRO A 735 -4.30 -16.84 -7.96
C PRO A 735 -5.58 -17.70 -8.14
N GLU A 736 -5.39 -19.00 -8.41
CA GLU A 736 -6.44 -20.01 -8.66
C GLU A 736 -7.58 -20.01 -7.61
N ARG A 737 -7.29 -19.63 -6.36
CA ARG A 737 -8.30 -19.52 -5.29
C ARG A 737 -9.51 -18.66 -5.65
N PHE A 738 -9.34 -17.68 -6.55
CA PHE A 738 -10.41 -16.82 -7.03
C PHE A 738 -11.33 -17.48 -8.08
N GLU A 739 -10.95 -18.60 -8.71
CA GLU A 739 -11.85 -19.34 -9.61
C GLU A 739 -13.12 -19.82 -8.87
N LYS A 740 -12.98 -20.28 -7.62
CA LYS A 740 -14.14 -20.68 -6.79
C LYS A 740 -15.07 -19.49 -6.47
N ILE A 741 -14.49 -18.31 -6.27
CA ILE A 741 -15.20 -17.06 -5.95
C ILE A 741 -15.94 -16.56 -7.20
N TYR A 742 -15.26 -16.57 -8.35
CA TYR A 742 -15.80 -16.25 -9.67
C TYR A 742 -16.97 -17.17 -10.05
N ASN A 743 -16.76 -18.49 -9.95
CA ASN A 743 -17.76 -19.48 -10.31
C ASN A 743 -19.00 -19.37 -9.42
N HIS A 744 -18.83 -19.29 -8.09
CA HIS A 744 -19.96 -19.17 -7.17
C HIS A 744 -20.83 -17.93 -7.46
N TRP A 745 -20.22 -16.80 -7.84
CA TRP A 745 -20.95 -15.59 -8.19
C TRP A 745 -21.70 -15.71 -9.53
N LEU A 746 -21.07 -16.28 -10.57
CA LEU A 746 -21.74 -16.50 -11.85
C LEU A 746 -22.88 -17.52 -11.77
N THR A 747 -22.75 -18.58 -10.95
CA THR A 747 -23.83 -19.56 -10.73
C THR A 747 -25.03 -18.98 -9.97
N ASN A 748 -24.88 -17.84 -9.27
CA ASN A 748 -25.93 -17.18 -8.50
C ASN A 748 -26.18 -15.74 -9.00
N ILE A 749 -25.95 -15.50 -10.29
CA ILE A 749 -26.13 -14.19 -10.91
C ILE A 749 -27.62 -13.81 -10.96
N LYS A 750 -27.89 -12.50 -11.05
CA LYS A 750 -29.22 -11.94 -11.35
C LYS A 750 -29.12 -11.12 -12.64
N ASP A 751 -30.26 -10.96 -13.30
CA ASP A 751 -30.41 -10.02 -14.42
C ASP A 751 -30.00 -8.60 -14.03
N TRP A 752 -29.23 -7.97 -14.91
CA TRP A 752 -28.45 -6.77 -14.59
C TRP A 752 -29.21 -5.53 -15.01
N CYS A 753 -29.69 -4.76 -14.03
CA CYS A 753 -30.22 -3.41 -14.26
C CYS A 753 -29.14 -2.51 -14.86
N ILE A 754 -29.30 -2.13 -16.13
CA ILE A 754 -28.36 -1.30 -16.90
C ILE A 754 -28.80 0.17 -17.06
N SER A 755 -30.04 0.55 -16.76
CA SER A 755 -30.47 1.95 -16.79
C SER A 755 -30.14 2.71 -15.50
N ARG A 756 -29.78 4.00 -15.64
CA ARG A 756 -29.51 4.92 -14.52
C ARG A 756 -30.11 6.29 -14.83
N GLN A 757 -30.72 6.92 -13.84
CA GLN A 757 -31.44 8.20 -13.98
C GLN A 757 -30.49 9.40 -13.85
N LEU A 758 -29.29 9.25 -14.44
CA LEU A 758 -28.19 10.19 -14.36
C LEU A 758 -28.14 11.08 -15.61
N TRP A 759 -27.47 12.21 -15.51
CA TRP A 759 -27.28 13.12 -16.63
C TRP A 759 -25.97 12.84 -17.37
N TRP A 760 -24.98 12.28 -16.68
CA TRP A 760 -23.68 11.90 -17.21
C TRP A 760 -23.56 10.39 -17.44
N GLY A 761 -23.32 9.99 -18.70
CA GLY A 761 -23.21 8.61 -19.15
C GLY A 761 -23.64 8.45 -20.61
N HIS A 762 -23.51 7.24 -21.17
CA HIS A 762 -24.01 6.94 -22.51
C HIS A 762 -25.54 6.92 -22.48
N ARG A 763 -26.23 7.80 -23.22
CA ARG A 763 -27.70 7.74 -23.32
C ARG A 763 -28.16 6.40 -23.90
N ILE A 764 -29.25 5.86 -23.37
CA ILE A 764 -29.83 4.62 -23.86
C ILE A 764 -30.30 4.81 -25.31
N PRO A 765 -29.95 3.93 -26.27
CA PRO A 765 -30.37 4.04 -27.67
C PRO A 765 -31.78 3.46 -27.86
N VAL A 766 -32.74 4.07 -27.15
CA VAL A 766 -34.19 3.83 -27.22
C VAL A 766 -34.88 5.16 -27.49
N TRP A 767 -35.93 5.17 -28.30
CA TRP A 767 -36.79 6.32 -28.58
C TRP A 767 -38.24 5.97 -28.28
N TYR A 768 -38.93 6.87 -27.59
CA TYR A 768 -40.35 6.80 -27.28
C TYR A 768 -41.14 7.72 -28.21
N VAL A 769 -42.39 7.37 -28.50
CA VAL A 769 -43.30 8.17 -29.32
C VAL A 769 -44.14 9.11 -28.45
N VAL A 770 -44.20 10.40 -28.83
CA VAL A 770 -45.01 11.39 -28.12
C VAL A 770 -46.50 11.02 -28.20
N GLY A 771 -47.19 11.04 -27.05
CA GLY A 771 -48.61 10.70 -26.97
C GLY A 771 -48.93 9.21 -27.05
N LYS A 772 -47.91 8.33 -26.97
CA LYS A 772 -48.07 6.87 -26.84
C LYS A 772 -47.65 6.37 -25.46
N ASP A 773 -48.04 5.14 -25.16
CA ASP A 773 -47.54 4.44 -23.98
C ASP A 773 -46.08 4.03 -24.19
N CYS A 774 -45.19 4.57 -23.36
CA CYS A 774 -43.75 4.29 -23.40
C CYS A 774 -43.42 2.84 -22.97
N GLU A 775 -44.38 2.12 -22.38
CA GLU A 775 -44.24 0.73 -21.97
C GLU A 775 -44.41 -0.25 -23.15
N GLU A 776 -45.21 0.11 -24.16
CA GLU A 776 -45.55 -0.75 -25.30
C GLU A 776 -45.00 -0.25 -26.66
N ASP A 777 -44.88 1.07 -26.84
CA ASP A 777 -44.54 1.72 -28.12
C ASP A 777 -43.17 2.45 -28.06
N TYR A 778 -42.07 1.67 -27.99
CA TYR A 778 -40.69 2.16 -28.12
C TYR A 778 -39.99 1.66 -29.41
N ILE A 779 -38.85 2.27 -29.75
CA ILE A 779 -38.01 1.98 -30.92
C ILE A 779 -36.55 1.87 -30.47
N VAL A 780 -35.82 0.85 -30.96
CA VAL A 780 -34.37 0.71 -30.78
C VAL A 780 -33.66 0.95 -32.11
N ALA A 781 -32.62 1.77 -32.11
CA ALA A 781 -31.88 2.24 -33.29
C ALA A 781 -30.46 2.69 -32.91
N LYS A 782 -29.57 2.96 -33.87
CA LYS A 782 -28.20 3.41 -33.58
C LYS A 782 -28.06 4.93 -33.50
N ASN A 783 -29.01 5.68 -34.05
CA ASN A 783 -29.06 7.13 -34.02
C ASN A 783 -30.52 7.63 -34.19
N ALA A 784 -30.72 8.94 -34.09
CA ALA A 784 -32.05 9.55 -34.19
C ALA A 784 -32.65 9.52 -35.61
N GLU A 785 -31.83 9.41 -36.66
CA GLU A 785 -32.29 9.35 -38.06
C GLU A 785 -32.91 7.97 -38.34
N GLU A 786 -32.19 6.89 -38.00
CA GLU A 786 -32.69 5.51 -38.06
C GLU A 786 -33.91 5.29 -37.15
N ALA A 787 -33.94 5.93 -35.97
CA ALA A 787 -35.10 5.90 -35.07
C ALA A 787 -36.34 6.55 -35.72
N LEU A 788 -36.15 7.67 -36.41
CA LEU A 788 -37.22 8.41 -37.10
C LEU A 788 -37.70 7.67 -38.36
N GLU A 789 -36.81 7.02 -39.11
CA GLU A 789 -37.18 6.13 -40.22
C GLU A 789 -38.07 4.97 -39.72
N LYS A 790 -37.63 4.25 -38.68
CA LYS A 790 -38.44 3.21 -38.02
C LYS A 790 -39.76 3.73 -37.47
N ALA A 791 -39.80 4.96 -36.96
CA ALA A 791 -41.02 5.59 -36.48
C ALA A 791 -42.00 5.89 -37.63
N HIS A 792 -41.49 6.42 -38.75
CA HIS A 792 -42.28 6.67 -39.95
C HIS A 792 -42.86 5.39 -40.55
N GLU A 793 -42.12 4.28 -40.52
CA GLU A 793 -42.60 2.97 -40.97
C GLU A 793 -43.69 2.38 -40.06
N LYS A 794 -43.54 2.47 -38.72
CA LYS A 794 -44.51 1.89 -37.77
C LYS A 794 -45.76 2.76 -37.53
N TYR A 795 -45.64 4.09 -37.56
CA TYR A 795 -46.72 5.01 -37.13
C TYR A 795 -47.10 6.09 -38.16
N GLY A 796 -46.35 6.25 -39.25
CA GLY A 796 -46.60 7.30 -40.27
C GLY A 796 -45.79 8.58 -40.05
N LYS A 797 -45.94 9.55 -40.97
CA LYS A 797 -45.02 10.71 -41.11
C LYS A 797 -45.21 11.83 -40.09
N ASP A 798 -46.34 11.86 -39.39
CA ASP A 798 -46.67 12.92 -38.43
C ASP A 798 -46.32 12.52 -36.99
N VAL A 799 -45.28 11.70 -36.82
CA VAL A 799 -44.83 11.13 -35.55
C VAL A 799 -43.68 11.95 -34.94
N GLU A 800 -43.83 12.34 -33.68
CA GLU A 800 -42.74 12.96 -32.90
C GLU A 800 -42.15 11.91 -31.97
N ILE A 801 -40.80 11.85 -31.89
CA ILE A 801 -40.07 10.91 -31.04
C ILE A 801 -39.05 11.63 -30.16
N TYR A 802 -38.81 11.08 -28.97
CA TYR A 802 -37.74 11.53 -28.08
C TYR A 802 -36.92 10.35 -27.57
N GLN A 803 -35.60 10.52 -27.50
CA GLN A 803 -34.71 9.51 -26.93
C GLN A 803 -34.95 9.37 -25.42
N ASP A 804 -34.86 8.13 -24.91
CA ASP A 804 -34.92 7.78 -23.49
C ASP A 804 -34.02 8.72 -22.64
N PRO A 805 -34.55 9.34 -21.57
CA PRO A 805 -33.78 10.27 -20.74
C PRO A 805 -32.62 9.59 -19.98
N ASP A 806 -32.71 8.29 -19.71
CA ASP A 806 -31.73 7.58 -18.90
C ASP A 806 -30.39 7.38 -19.63
N VAL A 807 -29.37 7.03 -18.84
CA VAL A 807 -28.06 6.60 -19.33
C VAL A 807 -27.78 5.16 -18.91
N LEU A 808 -26.84 4.53 -19.60
CA LEU A 808 -26.35 3.20 -19.28
C LEU A 808 -25.43 3.23 -18.06
N ASP A 809 -25.45 2.12 -17.31
CA ASP A 809 -24.52 1.80 -16.24
C ASP A 809 -23.07 1.91 -16.73
N THR A 810 -22.18 2.49 -15.92
CA THR A 810 -20.76 2.63 -16.26
C THR A 810 -20.11 1.28 -16.55
N TRP A 811 -20.51 0.24 -15.82
CA TRP A 811 -20.03 -1.12 -16.06
C TRP A 811 -20.46 -1.69 -17.42
N PHE A 812 -21.51 -1.14 -18.07
CA PHE A 812 -21.89 -1.52 -19.43
C PHE A 812 -20.85 -1.05 -20.45
N SER A 813 -20.46 0.23 -20.43
CA SER A 813 -19.39 0.72 -21.30
C SER A 813 -18.04 0.04 -21.01
N SER A 814 -17.71 -0.10 -19.73
CA SER A 814 -16.40 -0.60 -19.32
C SER A 814 -16.28 -2.11 -19.48
N SER A 815 -17.38 -2.85 -19.66
CA SER A 815 -17.38 -4.26 -20.09
C SER A 815 -16.89 -4.49 -21.53
N LEU A 816 -16.88 -3.45 -22.37
CA LEU A 816 -16.44 -3.56 -23.77
C LEU A 816 -14.94 -3.26 -23.96
N TRP A 817 -14.27 -2.80 -22.89
CA TRP A 817 -12.93 -2.20 -22.90
C TRP A 817 -11.84 -2.98 -23.68
N PRO A 818 -11.74 -4.33 -23.59
CA PRO A 818 -10.65 -5.08 -24.24
C PRO A 818 -10.73 -5.12 -25.77
N PHE A 819 -11.86 -4.74 -26.37
CA PHE A 819 -12.09 -4.79 -27.81
C PHE A 819 -12.58 -3.46 -28.41
N SER A 820 -13.39 -2.69 -27.66
CA SER A 820 -13.85 -1.36 -28.12
C SER A 820 -12.70 -0.36 -28.27
N THR A 821 -11.67 -0.44 -27.41
CA THR A 821 -10.44 0.36 -27.52
C THR A 821 -9.65 0.07 -28.80
N LEU A 822 -9.65 -1.18 -29.26
CA LEU A 822 -8.93 -1.67 -30.44
C LEU A 822 -9.67 -1.43 -31.78
N GLY A 823 -10.89 -0.90 -31.75
CA GLY A 823 -11.65 -0.50 -32.95
C GLY A 823 -12.97 -1.24 -33.18
N TRP A 824 -13.29 -2.25 -32.36
CA TRP A 824 -14.62 -2.88 -32.40
C TRP A 824 -15.71 -1.80 -32.19
N PRO A 825 -16.78 -1.76 -33.00
CA PRO A 825 -17.32 -2.85 -33.79
C PRO A 825 -16.75 -3.03 -35.21
N ASP A 826 -15.79 -2.22 -35.65
CA ASP A 826 -15.10 -2.45 -36.91
C ASP A 826 -14.03 -3.55 -36.75
N VAL A 827 -14.45 -4.80 -36.99
CA VAL A 827 -13.53 -5.96 -37.05
C VAL A 827 -12.54 -5.91 -38.22
N SER A 828 -12.66 -4.93 -39.12
CA SER A 828 -11.67 -4.67 -40.17
C SER A 828 -10.51 -3.78 -39.69
N ALA A 829 -10.62 -3.15 -38.52
CA ALA A 829 -9.57 -2.32 -37.93
C ALA A 829 -8.25 -3.09 -37.70
N GLU A 830 -7.12 -2.42 -37.94
CA GLU A 830 -5.79 -3.02 -37.83
C GLU A 830 -5.42 -3.38 -36.38
N ASP A 831 -5.69 -2.48 -35.43
CA ASP A 831 -5.44 -2.73 -34.01
C ASP A 831 -6.27 -3.92 -33.48
N TYR A 832 -7.54 -4.05 -33.88
CA TYR A 832 -8.37 -5.22 -33.54
C TYR A 832 -7.77 -6.52 -34.06
N LYS A 833 -7.36 -6.58 -35.34
CA LYS A 833 -6.75 -7.77 -35.95
C LYS A 833 -5.40 -8.14 -35.35
N ASN A 834 -4.61 -7.15 -34.95
CA ASN A 834 -3.25 -7.36 -34.45
C ASN A 834 -3.21 -7.65 -32.94
N PHE A 835 -4.16 -7.12 -32.15
CA PHE A 835 -4.06 -7.09 -30.69
C PHE A 835 -5.26 -7.71 -29.94
N TYR A 836 -6.29 -8.21 -30.64
CA TYR A 836 -7.39 -8.97 -30.03
C TYR A 836 -7.36 -10.47 -30.44
N PRO A 837 -7.65 -11.42 -29.53
CA PRO A 837 -7.85 -11.25 -28.09
C PRO A 837 -6.55 -10.87 -27.37
N THR A 838 -6.68 -10.18 -26.22
CA THR A 838 -5.51 -9.72 -25.46
C THR A 838 -4.89 -10.89 -24.66
N ASN A 839 -3.74 -10.66 -24.04
CA ASN A 839 -3.04 -11.72 -23.30
C ASN A 839 -3.40 -11.71 -21.82
N MET A 840 -3.35 -10.53 -21.20
CA MET A 840 -3.47 -10.35 -19.77
C MET A 840 -4.51 -9.28 -19.45
N LEU A 841 -5.21 -9.46 -18.34
CA LEU A 841 -5.84 -8.39 -17.59
C LEU A 841 -5.26 -8.38 -16.17
N GLU A 842 -4.74 -7.24 -15.73
CA GLU A 842 -4.25 -7.02 -14.36
C GLU A 842 -5.27 -6.14 -13.64
N THR A 843 -5.70 -6.49 -12.42
CA THR A 843 -6.61 -5.65 -11.65
C THR A 843 -6.70 -6.04 -10.16
N GLY A 844 -7.36 -5.21 -9.34
CA GLY A 844 -7.65 -5.51 -7.95
C GLY A 844 -8.78 -6.54 -7.81
N HIS A 845 -8.68 -7.43 -6.82
CA HIS A 845 -9.71 -8.46 -6.59
C HIS A 845 -11.11 -7.90 -6.28
N ASP A 846 -11.23 -6.63 -5.88
CA ASP A 846 -12.51 -5.99 -5.59
C ASP A 846 -13.34 -5.63 -6.82
N ILE A 847 -12.78 -5.65 -8.04
CA ILE A 847 -13.55 -5.47 -9.31
C ILE A 847 -13.62 -6.72 -10.20
N LEU A 848 -13.32 -7.90 -9.64
CA LEU A 848 -13.52 -9.22 -10.28
C LEU A 848 -14.95 -9.40 -10.82
N PHE A 849 -15.96 -8.99 -10.05
CA PHE A 849 -17.37 -9.13 -10.41
C PHE A 849 -17.89 -7.99 -11.28
N PHE A 850 -17.61 -6.74 -10.87
CA PHE A 850 -18.07 -5.53 -11.54
C PHE A 850 -17.52 -5.41 -12.97
N TRP A 851 -16.26 -5.81 -13.18
CA TRP A 851 -15.53 -5.52 -14.40
C TRP A 851 -15.04 -6.78 -15.11
N VAL A 852 -14.24 -7.63 -14.45
CA VAL A 852 -13.62 -8.80 -15.11
C VAL A 852 -14.67 -9.76 -15.65
N ALA A 853 -15.62 -10.18 -14.80
CA ALA A 853 -16.70 -11.08 -15.21
C ALA A 853 -17.57 -10.48 -16.34
N ARG A 854 -17.88 -9.17 -16.27
CA ARG A 854 -18.62 -8.45 -17.31
C ARG A 854 -17.86 -8.42 -18.65
N MET A 855 -16.55 -8.18 -18.63
CA MET A 855 -15.71 -8.23 -19.83
C MET A 855 -15.64 -9.63 -20.45
N VAL A 856 -15.50 -10.69 -19.65
CA VAL A 856 -15.49 -12.08 -20.16
C VAL A 856 -16.81 -12.41 -20.85
N MET A 857 -17.93 -12.11 -20.20
CA MET A 857 -19.27 -12.32 -20.76
C MET A 857 -19.48 -11.58 -22.08
N MET A 858 -19.23 -10.26 -22.11
CA MET A 858 -19.45 -9.45 -23.32
C MET A 858 -18.43 -9.73 -24.43
N GLY A 859 -17.17 -10.04 -24.07
CA GLY A 859 -16.13 -10.42 -25.03
C GLY A 859 -16.53 -11.67 -25.81
N ILE A 860 -16.94 -12.75 -25.11
CA ILE A 860 -17.39 -13.99 -25.75
C ILE A 860 -18.66 -13.74 -26.58
N GLU A 861 -19.61 -12.94 -26.08
CA GLU A 861 -20.89 -12.68 -26.75
C GLU A 861 -20.76 -11.87 -28.06
N PHE A 862 -19.80 -10.94 -28.13
CA PHE A 862 -19.62 -10.05 -29.28
C PHE A 862 -18.50 -10.47 -30.25
N THR A 863 -17.58 -11.32 -29.83
CA THR A 863 -16.41 -11.72 -30.64
C THR A 863 -16.28 -13.23 -30.85
N GLY A 864 -16.97 -14.05 -30.06
CA GLY A 864 -16.87 -15.51 -30.08
C GLY A 864 -15.63 -16.09 -29.39
N THR A 865 -14.84 -15.28 -28.66
CA THR A 865 -13.66 -15.74 -27.92
C THR A 865 -13.46 -14.97 -26.61
N VAL A 866 -12.58 -15.46 -25.73
CA VAL A 866 -12.26 -14.78 -24.47
C VAL A 866 -11.55 -13.44 -24.74
N PRO A 867 -11.86 -12.36 -24.00
CA PRO A 867 -11.23 -11.05 -24.22
C PRO A 867 -9.75 -11.01 -23.86
N PHE A 868 -9.34 -11.84 -22.92
CA PHE A 868 -7.98 -12.04 -22.39
C PHE A 868 -7.85 -13.52 -22.02
N THR A 869 -6.63 -14.07 -22.04
CA THR A 869 -6.39 -15.48 -21.65
C THR A 869 -6.02 -15.65 -20.18
N HIS A 870 -5.51 -14.58 -19.54
CA HIS A 870 -5.09 -14.58 -18.14
C HIS A 870 -5.70 -13.38 -17.40
N VAL A 871 -6.11 -13.61 -16.15
CA VAL A 871 -6.46 -12.56 -15.18
C VAL A 871 -5.47 -12.62 -14.03
N TYR A 872 -4.72 -11.57 -13.80
CA TYR A 872 -3.88 -11.40 -12.61
C TYR A 872 -4.59 -10.49 -11.61
N LEU A 873 -4.97 -11.05 -10.46
CA LEU A 873 -5.64 -10.32 -9.38
C LEU A 873 -4.62 -9.90 -8.32
N HIS A 874 -4.39 -8.60 -8.19
CA HIS A 874 -3.56 -8.03 -7.13
C HIS A 874 -4.35 -7.79 -5.83
N GLY A 875 -3.63 -7.70 -4.71
CA GLY A 875 -4.20 -7.27 -3.42
C GLY A 875 -4.34 -5.75 -3.30
N LEU A 876 -5.20 -5.30 -2.42
CA LEU A 876 -5.43 -3.87 -2.17
C LEU A 876 -4.29 -3.26 -1.36
N ILE A 877 -3.90 -2.03 -1.69
CA ILE A 877 -3.03 -1.24 -0.81
C ILE A 877 -3.83 -0.80 0.42
N ARG A 878 -3.25 -1.04 1.59
CA ARG A 878 -3.77 -0.66 2.90
C ARG A 878 -2.86 0.37 3.57
N ASP A 879 -3.41 1.13 4.51
CA ASP A 879 -2.60 1.97 5.38
C ASP A 879 -1.75 1.13 6.36
N SER A 880 -0.90 1.79 7.14
CA SER A 880 0.01 1.12 8.09
C SER A 880 -0.73 0.39 9.23
N GLU A 881 -2.00 0.72 9.47
CA GLU A 881 -2.89 0.04 10.44
C GLU A 881 -3.70 -1.10 9.79
N GLY A 882 -3.56 -1.33 8.47
CA GLY A 882 -4.26 -2.40 7.75
C GLY A 882 -5.68 -2.05 7.31
N ARG A 883 -6.09 -0.77 7.32
CA ARG A 883 -7.40 -0.34 6.78
C ARG A 883 -7.31 -0.16 5.27
N LYS A 884 -8.41 -0.37 4.54
CA LYS A 884 -8.52 0.02 3.12
C LYS A 884 -8.33 1.55 3.02
N MET A 885 -7.57 2.01 2.03
CA MET A 885 -7.45 3.44 1.77
C MET A 885 -8.77 3.97 1.17
N SER A 886 -9.34 5.03 1.74
CA SER A 886 -10.54 5.68 1.20
C SER A 886 -10.54 7.20 1.40
N LYS A 887 -11.15 7.93 0.46
CA LYS A 887 -11.32 9.39 0.55
C LYS A 887 -12.19 9.80 1.76
N SER A 888 -13.01 8.89 2.29
CA SER A 888 -13.86 9.11 3.48
C SER A 888 -13.12 8.92 4.82
N LEU A 889 -12.09 8.05 4.89
CA LEU A 889 -11.25 7.87 6.07
C LEU A 889 -10.10 8.88 6.16
N GLY A 890 -9.84 9.64 5.10
CA GLY A 890 -8.71 10.58 5.03
C GLY A 890 -7.33 9.91 4.96
N ASN A 891 -7.26 8.58 4.86
CA ASN A 891 -6.03 7.79 4.82
C ASN A 891 -5.52 7.52 3.38
N VAL A 892 -5.96 8.34 2.41
CA VAL A 892 -5.47 8.29 1.02
C VAL A 892 -4.15 9.04 0.91
N ILE A 893 -3.15 8.34 0.37
CA ILE A 893 -1.85 8.90 0.01
C ILE A 893 -1.80 9.07 -1.51
N ASP A 894 -1.42 10.26 -1.98
CA ASP A 894 -1.17 10.53 -3.40
C ASP A 894 0.20 9.93 -3.81
N PRO A 895 0.29 9.22 -4.96
CA PRO A 895 1.56 8.70 -5.43
C PRO A 895 2.64 9.78 -5.63
N LEU A 896 2.28 11.01 -6.00
CA LEU A 896 3.23 12.10 -6.25
C LEU A 896 3.97 12.56 -4.99
N ASP A 897 3.28 12.64 -3.84
CA ASP A 897 3.91 12.99 -2.57
C ASP A 897 4.91 11.90 -2.16
N THR A 898 4.56 10.63 -2.40
CA THR A 898 5.47 9.51 -2.10
C THR A 898 6.67 9.46 -3.07
N ILE A 899 6.46 9.76 -4.35
CA ILE A 899 7.53 9.89 -5.36
C ILE A 899 8.50 11.02 -4.99
N LYS A 900 7.98 12.18 -4.59
CA LYS A 900 8.77 13.35 -4.18
C LYS A 900 9.71 13.02 -3.02
N ASP A 901 9.22 12.30 -2.02
CA ASP A 901 10.00 12.00 -0.81
C ASP A 901 10.90 10.76 -0.95
N PHE A 902 10.54 9.76 -1.77
CA PHE A 902 11.24 8.47 -1.85
C PHE A 902 11.87 8.11 -3.21
N GLY A 903 11.44 8.74 -4.29
CA GLY A 903 11.77 8.36 -5.68
C GLY A 903 10.80 7.31 -6.23
N THR A 904 10.55 7.35 -7.53
CA THR A 904 9.57 6.47 -8.19
C THR A 904 10.03 5.01 -8.17
N ASP A 905 11.32 4.75 -8.38
CA ASP A 905 11.87 3.40 -8.36
C ASP A 905 11.74 2.72 -6.99
N ALA A 906 11.98 3.48 -5.90
CA ALA A 906 11.81 2.98 -4.53
C ALA A 906 10.34 2.66 -4.22
N LEU A 907 9.41 3.47 -4.75
CA LEU A 907 7.97 3.24 -4.62
C LEU A 907 7.54 1.96 -5.34
N ARG A 908 7.88 1.85 -6.63
CA ARG A 908 7.58 0.69 -7.47
C ARG A 908 8.16 -0.60 -6.88
N PHE A 909 9.45 -0.59 -6.51
CA PHE A 909 10.11 -1.76 -5.92
C PHE A 909 9.47 -2.17 -4.57
N THR A 910 9.01 -1.21 -3.76
CA THR A 910 8.28 -1.51 -2.51
C THR A 910 6.95 -2.22 -2.74
N ILE A 911 6.24 -1.84 -3.81
CA ILE A 911 4.90 -2.34 -4.14
C ILE A 911 4.98 -3.71 -4.83
N ALA A 912 5.91 -3.86 -5.77
CA ALA A 912 6.09 -5.09 -6.57
C ALA A 912 6.53 -6.32 -5.75
N LEU A 913 7.05 -6.12 -4.53
CA LEU A 913 7.36 -7.19 -3.56
C LEU A 913 6.12 -7.77 -2.85
N GLY A 914 4.91 -7.34 -3.20
CA GLY A 914 3.66 -7.96 -2.77
C GLY A 914 3.44 -9.37 -3.36
N THR A 915 2.54 -10.14 -2.75
CA THR A 915 2.12 -11.45 -3.25
C THR A 915 0.79 -11.32 -4.01
N ALA A 916 0.65 -12.01 -5.14
CA ALA A 916 -0.58 -12.05 -5.93
C ALA A 916 -1.82 -12.32 -5.05
N GLY A 917 -2.86 -11.51 -5.22
CA GLY A 917 -4.12 -11.60 -4.48
C GLY A 917 -4.08 -11.31 -2.98
N GLN A 918 -2.94 -10.91 -2.40
CA GLN A 918 -2.79 -10.60 -0.97
C GLN A 918 -2.60 -9.09 -0.76
N ASP A 919 -3.41 -8.50 0.13
CA ASP A 919 -3.38 -7.06 0.42
C ASP A 919 -2.05 -6.63 1.06
N LEU A 920 -1.57 -5.43 0.73
CA LEU A 920 -0.26 -4.92 1.12
C LEU A 920 -0.40 -3.63 1.93
N ASN A 921 -0.01 -3.68 3.22
CA ASN A 921 0.13 -2.49 4.04
C ASN A 921 1.36 -1.69 3.57
N LEU A 922 1.18 -0.42 3.22
CA LEU A 922 2.29 0.45 2.85
C LEU A 922 3.07 0.88 4.12
N SER A 923 4.39 0.68 4.10
CA SER A 923 5.29 0.96 5.22
C SER A 923 6.39 1.94 4.80
N THR A 924 6.53 3.02 5.56
CA THR A 924 7.54 4.06 5.35
C THR A 924 8.95 3.52 5.60
N GLU A 925 9.10 2.52 6.48
CA GLU A 925 10.35 1.80 6.71
C GLU A 925 10.79 1.03 5.45
N ARG A 926 9.87 0.34 4.77
CA ARG A 926 10.15 -0.35 3.50
C ARG A 926 10.50 0.63 2.37
N LEU A 927 9.76 1.74 2.25
CA LEU A 927 10.08 2.81 1.30
C LEU A 927 11.48 3.40 1.57
N THR A 928 11.85 3.60 2.85
CA THR A 928 13.17 4.08 3.25
C THR A 928 14.28 3.07 2.91
N ALA A 929 14.06 1.78 3.16
CA ALA A 929 15.00 0.72 2.80
C ALA A 929 15.21 0.64 1.27
N ASN A 930 14.13 0.75 0.48
CA ASN A 930 14.21 0.67 -0.98
C ASN A 930 14.80 1.96 -1.60
N LYS A 931 14.62 3.12 -0.96
CA LYS A 931 15.40 4.35 -1.25
C LYS A 931 16.89 4.16 -0.98
N ALA A 932 17.26 3.44 0.08
CA ALA A 932 18.66 3.09 0.36
C ALA A 932 19.21 2.09 -0.67
N PHE A 933 18.42 1.11 -1.12
CA PHE A 933 18.76 0.20 -2.20
C PHE A 933 19.03 0.92 -3.53
N THR A 934 18.16 1.86 -3.92
CA THR A 934 18.37 2.75 -5.10
C THR A 934 19.73 3.44 -5.03
N ASN A 935 20.13 3.91 -3.83
CA ASN A 935 21.43 4.55 -3.62
C ASN A 935 22.61 3.56 -3.54
N LYS A 936 22.43 2.33 -3.06
CA LYS A 936 23.45 1.27 -3.14
C LYS A 936 23.72 0.90 -4.61
N LEU A 937 22.67 0.79 -5.45
CA LEU A 937 22.77 0.57 -6.90
C LEU A 937 23.52 1.71 -7.60
N TRP A 938 23.17 2.97 -7.32
CA TRP A 938 23.88 4.16 -7.82
C TRP A 938 25.38 4.15 -7.44
N ASN A 939 25.71 3.79 -6.20
CA ASN A 939 27.10 3.73 -5.75
C ASN A 939 27.89 2.56 -6.36
N ALA A 940 27.25 1.40 -6.58
CA ALA A 940 27.85 0.29 -7.32
C ALA A 940 28.13 0.67 -8.79
N GLY A 941 27.18 1.33 -9.46
CA GLY A 941 27.36 1.81 -10.83
C GLY A 941 28.49 2.82 -10.98
N LYS A 942 28.61 3.79 -10.06
CA LYS A 942 29.76 4.70 -10.01
C LYS A 942 31.09 3.96 -9.82
N PHE A 943 31.13 2.93 -8.97
CA PHE A 943 32.34 2.11 -8.81
C PHE A 943 32.71 1.35 -10.09
N VAL A 944 31.74 0.74 -10.78
CA VAL A 944 31.97 0.08 -12.08
C VAL A 944 32.50 1.10 -13.11
N LEU A 945 31.82 2.24 -13.27
CA LEU A 945 32.24 3.32 -14.19
C LEU A 945 33.67 3.83 -13.90
N GLN A 946 34.03 4.02 -12.63
CA GLN A 946 35.37 4.44 -12.21
C GLN A 946 36.43 3.34 -12.36
N SER A 947 36.02 2.08 -12.45
CA SER A 947 36.93 0.92 -12.61
C SER A 947 37.24 0.60 -14.07
N LEU A 948 36.49 1.13 -15.03
CA LEU A 948 36.64 0.83 -16.47
C LEU A 948 37.84 1.53 -17.13
N PRO A 949 38.35 1.02 -18.26
CA PRO A 949 39.39 1.71 -19.03
C PRO A 949 38.94 3.08 -19.55
N SER A 950 39.88 4.02 -19.65
CA SER A 950 39.63 5.32 -20.29
C SER A 950 39.01 5.14 -21.68
N LEU A 951 38.02 5.96 -22.03
CA LEU A 951 37.42 6.02 -23.36
C LEU A 951 38.44 6.29 -24.48
N SER A 952 39.60 6.86 -24.14
CA SER A 952 40.71 7.10 -25.07
C SER A 952 41.56 5.85 -25.38
N ASP A 953 41.48 4.78 -24.57
CA ASP A 953 42.21 3.54 -24.82
C ASP A 953 41.33 2.56 -25.60
N THR A 954 41.28 2.77 -26.92
CA THR A 954 40.56 1.89 -27.84
C THR A 954 41.05 0.44 -27.75
N SER A 955 42.33 0.22 -27.40
CA SER A 955 42.91 -1.12 -27.34
C SER A 955 42.46 -1.91 -26.11
N ALA A 956 42.34 -1.25 -24.96
CA ALA A 956 41.71 -1.84 -23.78
C ALA A 956 40.25 -2.21 -24.06
N TRP A 957 39.50 -1.31 -24.71
CA TRP A 957 38.09 -1.53 -25.05
C TRP A 957 37.87 -2.62 -26.10
N GLU A 958 38.71 -2.74 -27.13
CA GLU A 958 38.67 -3.85 -28.09
C GLU A 958 38.90 -5.21 -27.41
N ASN A 959 39.87 -5.30 -26.49
CA ASN A 959 40.12 -6.53 -25.73
C ASN A 959 38.99 -6.85 -24.74
N LEU A 960 38.45 -5.84 -24.04
CA LEU A 960 37.34 -6.00 -23.09
C LEU A 960 36.08 -6.53 -23.80
N LEU A 961 35.71 -5.93 -24.94
CA LEU A 961 34.52 -6.33 -25.71
C LEU A 961 34.70 -7.64 -26.50
N ALA A 962 35.94 -8.13 -26.65
CA ALA A 962 36.24 -9.43 -27.26
C ALA A 962 35.94 -10.62 -26.32
N LEU A 963 35.94 -10.43 -24.99
CA LEU A 963 35.62 -11.48 -24.01
C LEU A 963 34.16 -11.91 -24.12
N LYS A 964 33.93 -13.18 -24.47
CA LYS A 964 32.60 -13.78 -24.65
C LYS A 964 32.22 -14.66 -23.47
N LEU A 965 31.80 -14.00 -22.39
CA LEU A 965 31.42 -14.59 -21.10
C LEU A 965 30.18 -15.50 -21.19
N ASP A 966 29.43 -15.40 -22.29
CA ASP A 966 28.38 -16.31 -22.75
C ASP A 966 28.88 -17.68 -23.23
N LYS A 967 30.20 -17.88 -23.39
CA LYS A 967 30.81 -19.14 -23.84
C LYS A 967 31.49 -19.92 -22.74
N GLU A 968 31.29 -21.24 -22.74
CA GLU A 968 31.87 -22.18 -21.78
C GLU A 968 33.41 -22.14 -21.78
N GLU A 969 34.04 -22.12 -22.96
CA GLU A 969 35.50 -22.00 -23.11
C GLU A 969 36.07 -20.77 -22.40
N THR A 970 35.36 -19.63 -22.49
CA THR A 970 35.76 -18.38 -21.83
C THR A 970 35.50 -18.47 -20.32
N LEU A 971 34.31 -18.91 -19.92
CA LEU A 971 33.92 -19.07 -18.52
C LEU A 971 34.89 -19.97 -17.73
N LEU A 972 35.30 -21.10 -18.30
CA LEU A 972 36.25 -22.04 -17.68
C LEU A 972 37.68 -21.51 -17.61
N SER A 973 38.01 -20.46 -18.37
CA SER A 973 39.31 -19.78 -18.33
C SER A 973 39.37 -18.61 -17.33
N LEU A 974 38.24 -18.18 -16.77
CA LEU A 974 38.18 -17.07 -15.82
C LEU A 974 38.85 -17.42 -14.48
N PRO A 975 39.45 -16.44 -13.76
CA PRO A 975 39.85 -16.60 -12.37
C PRO A 975 38.65 -16.94 -11.46
N LEU A 976 38.91 -17.43 -10.24
CA LEU A 976 37.84 -18.00 -9.40
C LEU A 976 36.71 -17.00 -9.03
N PRO A 977 36.96 -15.74 -8.62
CA PRO A 977 35.91 -14.77 -8.30
C PRO A 977 35.07 -14.40 -9.53
N GLU A 978 35.73 -14.17 -10.66
CA GLU A 978 35.12 -13.90 -11.96
C GLU A 978 34.23 -15.06 -12.44
N CYS A 979 34.74 -16.30 -12.39
CA CYS A 979 34.02 -17.51 -12.79
C CYS A 979 32.78 -17.76 -11.92
N TRP A 980 32.91 -17.52 -10.61
CA TRP A 980 31.81 -17.59 -9.65
C TRP A 980 30.72 -16.57 -9.95
N ALA A 981 31.07 -15.28 -10.09
CA ALA A 981 30.11 -14.20 -10.30
C ALA A 981 29.30 -14.39 -11.59
N VAL A 982 29.94 -14.80 -12.69
CA VAL A 982 29.27 -15.13 -13.96
C VAL A 982 28.37 -16.37 -13.81
N SER A 983 28.86 -17.44 -13.16
CA SER A 983 28.07 -18.67 -12.96
C SER A 983 26.82 -18.44 -12.10
N LYS A 984 26.93 -17.60 -11.06
CA LYS A 984 25.80 -17.20 -10.20
C LYS A 984 24.81 -16.30 -10.94
N LEU A 985 25.29 -15.36 -11.75
CA LEU A 985 24.43 -14.54 -12.61
C LEU A 985 23.62 -15.39 -13.58
N HIS A 986 24.23 -16.38 -14.23
CA HIS A 986 23.53 -17.24 -15.19
C HIS A 986 22.46 -18.11 -14.51
N ILE A 987 22.70 -18.55 -13.27
CA ILE A 987 21.68 -19.21 -12.44
C ILE A 987 20.55 -18.24 -12.07
N LEU A 988 20.85 -16.99 -11.71
CA LEU A 988 19.85 -15.97 -11.44
C LEU A 988 18.97 -15.72 -12.67
N ILE A 989 19.56 -15.52 -13.86
CA ILE A 989 18.82 -15.25 -15.11
C ILE A 989 17.80 -16.35 -15.41
N ASP A 990 18.20 -17.62 -15.30
CA ASP A 990 17.29 -18.77 -15.46
C ASP A 990 16.16 -18.74 -14.41
N SER A 991 16.51 -18.53 -13.14
CA SER A 991 15.56 -18.53 -12.01
C SER A 991 14.52 -17.43 -12.13
N VAL A 992 14.96 -16.16 -12.26
CA VAL A 992 14.05 -15.02 -12.33
C VAL A 992 13.22 -15.02 -13.61
N THR A 993 13.75 -15.53 -14.72
CA THR A 993 12.96 -15.67 -15.96
C THR A 993 11.86 -16.73 -15.80
N ALA A 994 12.13 -17.85 -15.11
CA ALA A 994 11.12 -18.84 -14.76
C ALA A 994 10.10 -18.34 -13.71
N SER A 995 10.49 -17.43 -12.82
CA SER A 995 9.57 -16.75 -11.88
C SER A 995 8.71 -15.69 -12.60
N TYR A 996 9.25 -14.97 -13.60
CA TYR A 996 8.47 -14.11 -14.51
C TYR A 996 7.41 -14.89 -15.29
N GLU A 997 7.77 -16.04 -15.85
CA GLU A 997 6.87 -16.92 -16.61
C GLU A 997 5.77 -17.57 -15.74
N LYS A 998 5.87 -17.44 -14.40
CA LYS A 998 4.85 -17.81 -13.40
C LYS A 998 4.15 -16.59 -12.76
N PHE A 999 4.47 -15.37 -13.18
CA PHE A 999 3.97 -14.11 -12.62
C PHE A 999 4.35 -13.87 -11.13
N PHE A 1000 5.45 -14.44 -10.66
CA PHE A 1000 5.96 -14.31 -9.28
C PHE A 1000 6.89 -13.10 -9.13
N PHE A 1001 6.41 -11.90 -9.47
CA PHE A 1001 7.22 -10.66 -9.51
C PHE A 1001 7.88 -10.31 -8.17
N GLY A 1002 7.21 -10.60 -7.05
CA GLY A 1002 7.74 -10.36 -5.71
C GLY A 1002 8.86 -11.31 -5.28
N ASP A 1003 9.04 -12.44 -5.98
CA ASP A 1003 10.20 -13.32 -5.83
C ASP A 1003 11.33 -12.90 -6.78
N VAL A 1004 11.02 -12.60 -8.05
CA VAL A 1004 11.96 -11.99 -9.02
C VAL A 1004 12.70 -10.79 -8.44
N GLY A 1005 11.96 -9.83 -7.86
CA GLY A 1005 12.55 -8.63 -7.27
C GLY A 1005 13.46 -8.95 -6.07
N ARG A 1006 13.09 -9.96 -5.28
CA ARG A 1006 13.86 -10.40 -4.11
C ARG A 1006 15.13 -11.14 -4.49
N GLU A 1007 15.05 -12.12 -5.38
CA GLU A 1007 16.20 -12.86 -5.92
C GLU A 1007 17.22 -11.90 -6.55
N THR A 1008 16.75 -10.91 -7.32
CA THR A 1008 17.62 -9.92 -7.98
C THR A 1008 18.27 -8.96 -6.97
N TYR A 1009 17.52 -8.53 -5.94
CA TYR A 1009 18.07 -7.74 -4.82
C TYR A 1009 19.11 -8.53 -4.02
N GLU A 1010 18.82 -9.78 -3.68
CA GLU A 1010 19.70 -10.64 -2.88
C GLU A 1010 21.01 -10.92 -3.63
N PHE A 1011 20.96 -11.19 -4.93
CA PHE A 1011 22.17 -11.32 -5.76
C PHE A 1011 22.95 -10.01 -5.88
N PHE A 1012 22.29 -8.88 -6.20
CA PHE A 1012 22.99 -7.60 -6.30
C PHE A 1012 23.67 -7.21 -4.99
N TRP A 1013 22.96 -7.34 -3.86
CA TRP A 1013 23.50 -6.91 -2.58
C TRP A 1013 24.54 -7.89 -2.04
N SER A 1014 24.15 -9.16 -1.91
CA SER A 1014 24.94 -10.17 -1.20
C SER A 1014 26.11 -10.65 -2.05
N ASP A 1015 25.86 -11.06 -3.29
CA ASP A 1015 26.89 -11.67 -4.14
C ASP A 1015 27.70 -10.61 -4.90
N PHE A 1016 27.04 -9.68 -5.59
CA PHE A 1016 27.73 -8.69 -6.42
C PHE A 1016 28.40 -7.58 -5.59
N ALA A 1017 27.66 -6.89 -4.73
CA ALA A 1017 28.18 -5.72 -4.04
C ALA A 1017 29.04 -6.04 -2.80
N ASP A 1018 28.62 -6.98 -1.94
CA ASP A 1018 29.33 -7.28 -0.69
C ASP A 1018 30.47 -8.30 -0.86
N TRP A 1019 30.54 -9.03 -1.99
CA TRP A 1019 31.65 -9.94 -2.33
C TRP A 1019 32.35 -9.59 -3.65
N TYR A 1020 31.69 -9.58 -4.81
CA TYR A 1020 32.41 -9.49 -6.09
C TYR A 1020 33.09 -8.12 -6.31
N ILE A 1021 32.41 -7.02 -5.98
CA ILE A 1021 32.99 -5.67 -5.98
C ILE A 1021 34.17 -5.56 -5.01
N GLU A 1022 34.12 -6.23 -3.85
CA GLU A 1022 35.24 -6.20 -2.89
C GLU A 1022 36.41 -7.11 -3.30
N ALA A 1023 36.14 -8.20 -4.04
CA ALA A 1023 37.15 -9.11 -4.56
C ALA A 1023 37.91 -8.50 -5.76
N SER A 1024 37.19 -7.93 -6.73
CA SER A 1024 37.75 -7.31 -7.95
C SER A 1024 38.75 -6.18 -7.64
N LYS A 1025 38.56 -5.44 -6.53
CA LYS A 1025 39.51 -4.44 -6.03
C LYS A 1025 40.94 -4.97 -5.83
N SER A 1026 41.13 -6.27 -5.56
CA SER A 1026 42.48 -6.84 -5.49
C SER A 1026 43.19 -6.86 -6.86
N ARG A 1027 42.44 -7.11 -7.94
CA ARG A 1027 42.92 -7.10 -9.33
C ARG A 1027 43.04 -5.68 -9.89
N LEU A 1028 42.10 -4.80 -9.54
CA LEU A 1028 42.07 -3.39 -9.98
C LEU A 1028 43.14 -2.52 -9.31
N TYR A 1029 43.48 -2.78 -8.05
CA TYR A 1029 44.51 -2.03 -7.31
C TYR A 1029 45.86 -2.77 -7.23
N GLY A 1030 45.97 -3.96 -7.82
CA GLY A 1030 47.16 -4.80 -7.77
C GLY A 1030 48.21 -4.43 -8.82
N SER A 1031 49.50 -4.62 -8.48
CA SER A 1031 50.64 -4.30 -9.36
C SER A 1031 50.91 -5.34 -10.47
N ARG A 1032 49.96 -6.24 -10.75
CA ARG A 1032 50.08 -7.30 -11.76
C ARG A 1032 49.53 -6.83 -13.11
N GLY A 1033 50.01 -7.45 -14.19
CA GLY A 1033 49.86 -6.93 -15.56
C GLY A 1033 48.41 -6.78 -16.04
N ASN A 1034 48.22 -5.91 -17.02
CA ASN A 1034 46.91 -5.41 -17.49
C ASN A 1034 45.87 -6.49 -17.83
N SER A 1035 46.26 -7.73 -18.15
CA SER A 1035 45.35 -8.84 -18.50
C SER A 1035 44.30 -9.11 -17.43
N ASP A 1036 44.72 -9.28 -16.18
CA ASP A 1036 43.85 -9.74 -15.09
C ASP A 1036 42.90 -8.63 -14.64
N SER A 1037 43.34 -7.38 -14.74
CA SER A 1037 42.51 -6.19 -14.52
C SER A 1037 41.45 -6.07 -15.62
N LEU A 1038 41.82 -6.21 -16.90
CA LEU A 1038 40.89 -6.19 -18.03
C LEU A 1038 39.81 -7.29 -17.94
N VAL A 1039 40.15 -8.49 -17.49
CA VAL A 1039 39.17 -9.57 -17.27
C VAL A 1039 38.21 -9.23 -16.13
N SER A 1040 38.71 -8.69 -15.01
CA SER A 1040 37.86 -8.26 -13.88
C SER A 1040 36.96 -7.08 -14.27
N GLN A 1041 37.46 -6.14 -15.08
CA GLN A 1041 36.67 -5.04 -15.67
C GLN A 1041 35.56 -5.54 -16.61
N ALA A 1042 35.86 -6.52 -17.48
CA ALA A 1042 34.89 -7.11 -18.39
C ALA A 1042 33.75 -7.82 -17.62
N VAL A 1043 34.09 -8.56 -16.57
CA VAL A 1043 33.10 -9.28 -15.75
C VAL A 1043 32.30 -8.32 -14.86
N LEU A 1044 32.92 -7.30 -14.26
CA LEU A 1044 32.20 -6.22 -13.57
C LEU A 1044 31.16 -5.56 -14.48
N LEU A 1045 31.55 -5.22 -15.72
CA LEU A 1045 30.65 -4.61 -16.69
C LEU A 1045 29.52 -5.56 -17.09
N TYR A 1046 29.83 -6.79 -17.49
CA TYR A 1046 28.84 -7.78 -17.92
C TYR A 1046 27.84 -8.16 -16.82
N VAL A 1047 28.31 -8.35 -15.59
CA VAL A 1047 27.42 -8.67 -14.47
C VAL A 1047 26.55 -7.46 -14.11
N PHE A 1048 27.12 -6.25 -14.09
CA PHE A 1048 26.35 -5.03 -13.81
C PHE A 1048 25.29 -4.75 -14.89
N GLU A 1049 25.62 -4.89 -16.18
CA GLU A 1049 24.67 -4.72 -17.28
C GLU A 1049 23.47 -5.66 -17.18
N ASN A 1050 23.69 -6.92 -16.84
CA ASN A 1050 22.59 -7.86 -16.67
C ASN A 1050 21.78 -7.56 -15.39
N ILE A 1051 22.40 -7.11 -14.30
CA ILE A 1051 21.67 -6.62 -13.11
C ILE A 1051 20.77 -5.43 -13.49
N LEU A 1052 21.27 -4.46 -14.26
CA LEU A 1052 20.46 -3.32 -14.73
C LEU A 1052 19.26 -3.81 -15.54
N LYS A 1053 19.44 -4.77 -16.47
CA LYS A 1053 18.34 -5.37 -17.24
C LYS A 1053 17.30 -6.07 -16.37
N LEU A 1054 17.74 -6.88 -15.39
CA LEU A 1054 16.83 -7.62 -14.51
C LEU A 1054 16.03 -6.69 -13.58
N LEU A 1055 16.63 -5.60 -13.11
CA LEU A 1055 15.97 -4.59 -12.28
C LEU A 1055 15.12 -3.58 -13.08
N HIS A 1056 15.38 -3.37 -14.37
CA HIS A 1056 14.74 -2.32 -15.17
C HIS A 1056 13.20 -2.35 -15.17
N PRO A 1057 12.51 -3.51 -15.22
CA PRO A 1057 11.05 -3.54 -15.11
C PRO A 1057 10.55 -2.97 -13.77
N PHE A 1058 11.29 -3.12 -12.68
CA PHE A 1058 10.91 -2.63 -11.35
C PHE A 1058 11.35 -1.18 -11.11
N MET A 1059 12.61 -0.87 -11.42
CA MET A 1059 13.31 0.38 -11.10
C MET A 1059 13.79 1.06 -12.39
N PRO A 1060 12.87 1.49 -13.28
CA PRO A 1060 13.21 1.87 -14.63
C PRO A 1060 14.06 3.14 -14.76
N PHE A 1061 14.08 4.05 -13.79
CA PHE A 1061 14.77 5.34 -13.93
C PHE A 1061 16.26 5.26 -13.60
N VAL A 1062 16.61 4.84 -12.38
CA VAL A 1062 18.00 4.67 -11.94
C VAL A 1062 18.74 3.67 -12.81
N THR A 1063 18.06 2.64 -13.32
CA THR A 1063 18.68 1.63 -14.20
C THR A 1063 18.97 2.18 -15.59
N GLU A 1064 18.09 3.01 -16.15
CA GLU A 1064 18.32 3.67 -17.45
C GLU A 1064 19.40 4.75 -17.34
N ASP A 1065 19.40 5.58 -16.29
CA ASP A 1065 20.43 6.60 -16.07
C ASP A 1065 21.83 5.97 -15.92
N LEU A 1066 21.92 4.88 -15.15
CA LEU A 1066 23.13 4.07 -15.03
C LEU A 1066 23.51 3.31 -16.30
N TRP A 1067 22.57 3.04 -17.21
CA TRP A 1067 22.83 2.39 -18.50
C TRP A 1067 23.28 3.37 -19.58
N GLN A 1068 22.67 4.57 -19.67
CA GLN A 1068 23.13 5.66 -20.55
C GLN A 1068 24.52 6.17 -20.13
N ALA A 1069 24.88 6.03 -18.85
CA ALA A 1069 26.23 6.26 -18.35
C ALA A 1069 27.29 5.26 -18.89
N LEU A 1070 26.89 4.05 -19.30
CA LEU A 1070 27.85 3.02 -19.70
C LEU A 1070 28.48 3.32 -21.08
N PRO A 1071 29.81 3.23 -21.21
CA PRO A 1071 30.50 3.38 -22.49
C PRO A 1071 29.90 2.56 -23.64
N TYR A 1072 29.96 3.13 -24.85
CA TYR A 1072 29.53 2.50 -26.12
C TYR A 1072 28.04 2.09 -26.21
N ARG A 1073 27.19 2.50 -25.26
CA ARG A 1073 25.73 2.38 -25.38
C ARG A 1073 25.16 3.45 -26.32
N LYS A 1074 24.07 3.10 -27.00
CA LYS A 1074 23.35 3.92 -28.01
C LYS A 1074 21.84 3.74 -28.01
N GLU A 1075 21.35 2.72 -27.31
CA GLU A 1075 19.95 2.31 -27.27
C GLU A 1075 19.48 2.34 -25.81
N ALA A 1076 18.20 2.64 -25.60
CA ALA A 1076 17.60 2.68 -24.27
C ALA A 1076 17.49 1.27 -23.66
N LEU A 1077 17.67 1.17 -22.35
CA LEU A 1077 17.54 -0.08 -21.59
C LEU A 1077 16.14 -0.69 -21.79
N ILE A 1078 15.10 0.16 -21.86
CA ILE A 1078 13.70 -0.21 -22.10
C ILE A 1078 13.43 -0.94 -23.44
N VAL A 1079 14.30 -0.79 -24.45
CA VAL A 1079 14.21 -1.52 -25.75
C VAL A 1079 15.35 -2.52 -25.94
N SER A 1080 16.23 -2.67 -24.95
CA SER A 1080 17.35 -3.61 -25.01
C SER A 1080 16.87 -5.06 -24.81
N PRO A 1081 17.55 -6.05 -25.42
CA PRO A 1081 17.14 -7.45 -25.29
C PRO A 1081 17.38 -7.97 -23.87
N TRP A 1082 16.40 -8.72 -23.35
CA TRP A 1082 16.48 -9.48 -22.10
C TRP A 1082 17.73 -10.40 -22.09
N PRO A 1083 18.33 -10.69 -20.92
CA PRO A 1083 19.44 -11.64 -20.83
C PRO A 1083 19.07 -13.02 -21.41
N GLN A 1084 20.06 -13.74 -21.93
CA GLN A 1084 19.84 -15.08 -22.50
C GLN A 1084 19.76 -16.14 -21.39
N ASN A 1085 18.80 -17.06 -21.51
CA ASN A 1085 18.66 -18.22 -20.63
C ASN A 1085 19.63 -19.35 -21.02
N SER A 1086 19.82 -20.32 -20.12
CA SER A 1086 20.59 -21.56 -20.32
C SER A 1086 22.06 -21.32 -20.70
N LEU A 1087 22.62 -20.22 -20.23
CA LEU A 1087 24.04 -19.88 -20.37
C LEU A 1087 24.93 -20.84 -19.55
N PRO A 1088 26.19 -21.07 -19.96
CA PRO A 1088 27.10 -22.00 -19.30
C PRO A 1088 27.38 -21.59 -17.85
N ARG A 1089 27.58 -22.57 -16.96
CA ARG A 1089 27.79 -22.35 -15.52
C ARG A 1089 28.77 -23.35 -14.93
N ASN A 1090 29.70 -22.87 -14.10
CA ASN A 1090 30.68 -23.71 -13.43
C ASN A 1090 30.27 -23.92 -11.96
N VAL A 1091 29.57 -25.03 -11.68
CA VAL A 1091 29.10 -25.41 -10.32
C VAL A 1091 30.26 -25.61 -9.34
N GLU A 1092 31.44 -26.00 -9.84
CA GLU A 1092 32.63 -26.22 -9.00
C GLU A 1092 33.29 -24.88 -8.60
N SER A 1093 33.30 -23.87 -9.48
CA SER A 1093 33.71 -22.51 -9.11
C SER A 1093 32.86 -21.93 -7.98
N ILE A 1094 31.57 -22.30 -7.93
CA ILE A 1094 30.65 -21.85 -6.90
C ILE A 1094 31.05 -22.40 -5.53
N LYS A 1095 31.18 -23.72 -5.38
CA LYS A 1095 31.63 -24.35 -4.13
C LYS A 1095 33.00 -23.84 -3.68
N ARG A 1096 33.94 -23.68 -4.62
CA ARG A 1096 35.30 -23.22 -4.33
C ARG A 1096 35.33 -21.76 -3.84
N PHE A 1097 34.47 -20.89 -4.38
CA PHE A 1097 34.34 -19.53 -3.87
C PHE A 1097 33.52 -19.46 -2.56
N GLU A 1098 32.50 -20.31 -2.38
CA GLU A 1098 31.76 -20.44 -1.12
C GLU A 1098 32.68 -20.86 0.04
N ASN A 1099 33.64 -21.76 -0.20
CA ASN A 1099 34.70 -22.09 0.76
C ASN A 1099 35.62 -20.90 1.07
N LEU A 1100 35.97 -20.08 0.07
CA LEU A 1100 36.73 -18.84 0.26
C LEU A 1100 35.93 -17.80 1.08
N GLN A 1101 34.62 -17.71 0.86
CA GLN A 1101 33.70 -16.88 1.64
C GLN A 1101 33.57 -17.37 3.08
N ALA A 1102 33.46 -18.68 3.30
CA ALA A 1102 33.41 -19.31 4.61
C ALA A 1102 34.69 -19.03 5.41
N LEU A 1103 35.86 -19.26 4.81
CA LEU A 1103 37.17 -18.94 5.38
C LEU A 1103 37.30 -17.45 5.74
N THR A 1104 36.88 -16.58 4.82
CA THR A 1104 36.90 -15.12 5.04
C THR A 1104 35.96 -14.70 6.16
N ARG A 1105 34.75 -15.27 6.24
CA ARG A 1105 33.79 -15.04 7.34
C ARG A 1105 34.36 -15.53 8.68
N ALA A 1106 34.93 -16.73 8.72
CA ALA A 1106 35.49 -17.31 9.95
C ALA A 1106 36.65 -16.47 10.50
N ILE A 1107 37.59 -16.05 9.64
CA ILE A 1107 38.70 -15.15 10.03
C ILE A 1107 38.17 -13.79 10.49
N ARG A 1108 37.19 -13.19 9.78
CA ARG A 1108 36.55 -11.92 10.19
C ARG A 1108 35.84 -12.04 11.55
N ASN A 1109 35.14 -13.15 11.80
CA ASN A 1109 34.44 -13.40 13.06
C ASN A 1109 35.42 -13.52 14.23
N VAL A 1110 36.49 -14.30 14.08
CA VAL A 1110 37.54 -14.43 15.11
C VAL A 1110 38.23 -13.09 15.36
N ARG A 1111 38.53 -12.31 14.31
CA ARG A 1111 39.05 -10.95 14.48
C ARG A 1111 38.10 -10.04 15.28
N ALA A 1112 36.80 -10.10 15.04
CA ALA A 1112 35.81 -9.32 15.79
C ALA A 1112 35.71 -9.77 17.25
N GLU A 1113 35.71 -11.08 17.49
CA GLU A 1113 35.68 -11.69 18.83
C GLU A 1113 36.90 -11.30 19.68
N TYR A 1114 38.10 -11.42 19.10
CA TYR A 1114 39.36 -10.97 19.70
C TYR A 1114 39.56 -9.44 19.61
N SER A 1115 38.56 -8.71 19.13
CA SER A 1115 38.53 -7.23 19.07
C SER A 1115 39.71 -6.59 18.31
N VAL A 1116 40.22 -7.31 17.29
CA VAL A 1116 41.34 -6.89 16.45
C VAL A 1116 40.93 -5.71 15.58
N GLU A 1117 41.69 -4.62 15.62
CA GLU A 1117 41.42 -3.39 14.87
C GLU A 1117 41.08 -3.66 13.38
N PRO A 1118 40.02 -3.04 12.81
CA PRO A 1118 39.57 -3.34 11.44
C PRO A 1118 40.57 -3.07 10.31
N VAL A 1119 41.62 -2.28 10.59
CA VAL A 1119 42.67 -1.92 9.61
C VAL A 1119 43.93 -2.78 9.77
N LYS A 1120 44.18 -3.33 10.97
CA LYS A 1120 45.41 -4.07 11.31
C LYS A 1120 45.58 -5.30 10.43
N ARG A 1121 46.75 -5.45 9.80
CA ARG A 1121 47.14 -6.65 9.05
C ARG A 1121 47.62 -7.73 10.03
N ILE A 1122 47.24 -9.00 9.81
CA ILE A 1122 47.68 -10.15 10.62
C ILE A 1122 48.16 -11.29 9.72
N SER A 1123 49.06 -12.14 10.20
CA SER A 1123 49.46 -13.37 9.53
C SER A 1123 48.39 -14.46 9.63
N ALA A 1124 48.47 -15.47 8.75
CA ALA A 1124 47.60 -16.65 8.78
C ALA A 1124 48.27 -17.87 8.13
N SER A 1125 48.07 -19.04 8.71
CA SER A 1125 48.41 -20.33 8.09
C SER A 1125 47.12 -21.07 7.74
N VAL A 1126 46.79 -21.17 6.45
CA VAL A 1126 45.58 -21.83 5.94
C VAL A 1126 45.88 -23.30 5.68
N VAL A 1127 45.05 -24.19 6.23
CA VAL A 1127 45.26 -25.64 6.21
C VAL A 1127 44.08 -26.33 5.54
N GLY A 1128 44.36 -27.33 4.69
CA GLY A 1128 43.32 -28.12 4.05
C GLY A 1128 43.87 -29.17 3.09
N SER A 1129 42.99 -29.78 2.28
CA SER A 1129 43.44 -30.71 1.24
C SER A 1129 44.28 -30.02 0.16
N ALA A 1130 45.12 -30.78 -0.54
CA ALA A 1130 45.98 -30.25 -1.60
C ALA A 1130 45.20 -29.56 -2.74
N GLU A 1131 43.96 -29.99 -3.00
CA GLU A 1131 43.06 -29.31 -3.95
C GLU A 1131 42.55 -27.97 -3.40
N VAL A 1132 42.10 -27.96 -2.13
CA VAL A 1132 41.58 -26.77 -1.45
C VAL A 1132 42.66 -25.68 -1.33
N VAL A 1133 43.84 -26.06 -0.84
CA VAL A 1133 45.04 -25.23 -0.86
C VAL A 1133 45.38 -24.78 -2.29
N GLY A 1134 45.25 -25.67 -3.28
CA GLY A 1134 45.58 -25.43 -4.69
C GLY A 1134 44.72 -24.40 -5.42
N TYR A 1135 43.48 -24.11 -4.97
CA TYR A 1135 42.69 -22.98 -5.50
C TYR A 1135 42.69 -21.75 -4.58
N ILE A 1136 42.66 -21.90 -3.26
CA ILE A 1136 42.66 -20.74 -2.34
C ILE A 1136 43.99 -19.95 -2.44
N SER A 1137 45.13 -20.64 -2.58
CA SER A 1137 46.44 -19.98 -2.69
C SER A 1137 46.60 -19.13 -3.96
N LYS A 1138 45.84 -19.42 -5.04
CA LYS A 1138 45.82 -18.60 -6.26
C LYS A 1138 45.13 -17.25 -6.03
N GLU A 1139 44.07 -17.25 -5.22
CA GLU A 1139 43.30 -16.05 -4.84
C GLU A 1139 43.78 -15.43 -3.52
N LYS A 1140 45.05 -15.66 -3.11
CA LYS A 1140 45.58 -15.15 -1.84
C LYS A 1140 45.48 -13.62 -1.68
N GLU A 1141 45.49 -12.90 -2.80
CA GLU A 1141 45.35 -11.44 -2.84
C GLU A 1141 43.92 -10.99 -2.47
N VAL A 1142 42.91 -11.74 -2.94
CA VAL A 1142 41.50 -11.58 -2.53
C VAL A 1142 41.35 -11.91 -1.06
N LEU A 1143 41.83 -13.09 -0.62
CA LEU A 1143 41.73 -13.51 0.78
C LEU A 1143 42.39 -12.50 1.74
N ALA A 1144 43.59 -12.01 1.41
CA ALA A 1144 44.30 -11.04 2.24
C ALA A 1144 43.65 -9.65 2.23
N LEU A 1145 43.04 -9.22 1.12
CA LEU A 1145 42.29 -7.96 1.07
C LEU A 1145 41.03 -8.04 1.95
N LEU A 1146 40.23 -9.09 1.79
CA LEU A 1146 38.93 -9.25 2.44
C LEU A 1146 39.04 -9.59 3.93
N SER A 1147 39.95 -10.49 4.30
CA SER A 1147 40.21 -10.89 5.71
C SER A 1147 41.19 -9.98 6.44
N ARG A 1148 41.71 -8.93 5.76
CA ARG A 1148 42.74 -8.01 6.27
C ARG A 1148 44.00 -8.74 6.76
N LEU A 1149 44.45 -9.75 6.01
CA LEU A 1149 45.71 -10.46 6.28
C LEU A 1149 46.90 -9.70 5.69
N ASP A 1150 48.09 -9.91 6.23
CA ASP A 1150 49.35 -9.50 5.61
C ASP A 1150 49.68 -10.45 4.45
N LEU A 1151 49.67 -9.92 3.21
CA LEU A 1151 49.86 -10.67 1.96
C LEU A 1151 51.21 -11.40 1.86
N ASN A 1152 52.22 -10.96 2.62
CA ASN A 1152 53.53 -11.60 2.67
C ASN A 1152 53.58 -12.76 3.66
N ASN A 1153 52.72 -12.75 4.67
CA ASN A 1153 52.67 -13.69 5.79
C ASN A 1153 51.35 -14.49 5.81
N VAL A 1154 50.88 -14.89 4.62
CA VAL A 1154 49.86 -15.94 4.46
C VAL A 1154 50.54 -17.21 3.94
N HIS A 1155 50.50 -18.26 4.75
CA HIS A 1155 51.04 -19.58 4.41
C HIS A 1155 49.91 -20.55 4.08
N PHE A 1156 50.20 -21.56 3.26
CA PHE A 1156 49.25 -22.59 2.85
C PHE A 1156 49.91 -23.97 3.00
N THR A 1157 49.31 -24.86 3.78
CA THR A 1157 49.90 -26.17 4.13
C THR A 1157 48.84 -27.28 4.17
N ASN A 1158 49.27 -28.53 4.04
CA ASN A 1158 48.38 -29.70 4.16
C ASN A 1158 48.29 -30.25 5.60
N THR A 1159 49.01 -29.60 6.54
CA THR A 1159 49.09 -29.95 7.96
C THR A 1159 49.06 -28.67 8.80
N PRO A 1160 48.66 -28.73 10.09
CA PRO A 1160 48.85 -27.62 11.03
C PRO A 1160 50.31 -27.13 11.05
N PRO A 1161 50.54 -25.83 11.31
CA PRO A 1161 51.89 -25.29 11.47
C PRO A 1161 52.49 -25.69 12.83
N ASP A 1162 53.82 -25.63 12.96
CA ASP A 1162 54.52 -25.99 14.21
C ASP A 1162 54.13 -25.09 15.40
N ASP A 1163 53.68 -23.85 15.12
CA ASP A 1163 53.19 -22.88 16.11
C ASP A 1163 51.66 -22.95 16.34
N ALA A 1164 50.99 -24.03 15.90
CA ALA A 1164 49.53 -24.20 16.07
C ALA A 1164 49.05 -24.02 17.52
N ASN A 1165 49.86 -24.42 18.52
CA ASN A 1165 49.58 -24.26 19.95
C ASN A 1165 49.61 -22.79 20.44
N LEU A 1166 50.17 -21.87 19.64
CA LEU A 1166 50.25 -20.43 19.90
C LEU A 1166 49.34 -19.61 18.96
N SER A 1167 48.50 -20.29 18.19
CA SER A 1167 47.54 -19.72 17.25
C SER A 1167 46.09 -20.00 17.68
N VAL A 1168 45.17 -19.10 17.32
CA VAL A 1168 43.74 -19.42 17.35
C VAL A 1168 43.45 -20.31 16.14
N HIS A 1169 42.99 -21.53 16.41
CA HIS A 1169 42.48 -22.44 15.40
C HIS A 1169 41.07 -22.04 14.96
N VAL A 1170 40.83 -22.05 13.65
CA VAL A 1170 39.60 -21.56 13.02
C VAL A 1170 39.16 -22.58 11.97
N VAL A 1171 38.13 -23.38 12.28
CA VAL A 1171 37.50 -24.27 11.29
C VAL A 1171 36.52 -23.45 10.45
N ALA A 1172 36.70 -23.43 9.13
CA ALA A 1172 35.85 -22.68 8.20
C ALA A 1172 34.80 -23.57 7.52
N SER A 1173 35.20 -24.80 7.16
CA SER A 1173 34.33 -25.87 6.68
C SER A 1173 35.01 -27.22 6.95
N GLU A 1174 34.34 -28.33 6.66
CA GLU A 1174 34.96 -29.66 6.70
C GLU A 1174 36.20 -29.68 5.78
N GLY A 1175 37.37 -30.01 6.34
CA GLY A 1175 38.65 -30.04 5.62
C GLY A 1175 39.24 -28.69 5.21
N LEU A 1176 38.77 -27.56 5.76
CA LEU A 1176 39.36 -26.23 5.56
C LEU A 1176 39.43 -25.43 6.87
N GLU A 1177 40.65 -25.06 7.24
CA GLU A 1177 40.99 -24.46 8.53
C GLU A 1177 41.97 -23.29 8.35
N ALA A 1178 42.07 -22.44 9.37
CA ALA A 1178 43.12 -21.43 9.49
C ALA A 1178 43.66 -21.37 10.91
N TYR A 1179 44.95 -21.05 11.03
CA TYR A 1179 45.63 -20.74 12.27
C TYR A 1179 46.05 -19.27 12.23
N LEU A 1180 45.58 -18.50 13.22
CA LEU A 1180 45.86 -17.06 13.36
C LEU A 1180 46.73 -16.85 14.60
N PRO A 1181 48.01 -16.46 14.47
CA PRO A 1181 48.91 -16.31 15.62
C PRO A 1181 48.40 -15.30 16.66
N LEU A 1182 48.30 -15.72 17.93
CA LEU A 1182 47.70 -14.92 19.01
C LEU A 1182 48.39 -13.56 19.16
N ALA A 1183 49.73 -13.56 19.15
CA ALA A 1183 50.56 -12.35 19.25
C ALA A 1183 50.38 -11.38 18.06
N ALA A 1184 49.98 -11.86 16.88
CA ALA A 1184 49.66 -10.99 15.76
C ALA A 1184 48.31 -10.27 15.95
N MET A 1185 47.37 -10.88 16.67
CA MET A 1185 46.03 -10.34 16.88
C MET A 1185 45.96 -9.33 18.04
N VAL A 1186 46.36 -9.71 19.25
CA VAL A 1186 46.15 -8.92 20.48
C VAL A 1186 47.42 -8.89 21.34
N ASP A 1187 47.65 -7.82 22.10
CA ASP A 1187 48.60 -7.88 23.24
C ASP A 1187 47.99 -8.79 24.31
N ILE A 1188 48.60 -9.96 24.48
CA ILE A 1188 48.21 -11.00 25.44
C ILE A 1188 48.18 -10.44 26.88
N SER A 1189 49.03 -9.46 27.20
CA SER A 1189 49.09 -8.82 28.52
C SER A 1189 47.81 -8.02 28.79
N SER A 1190 47.43 -7.14 27.85
CA SER A 1190 46.17 -6.39 27.90
C SER A 1190 44.94 -7.30 27.88
N GLU A 1191 44.98 -8.41 27.14
CA GLU A 1191 43.85 -9.33 27.01
C GLU A 1191 43.66 -10.19 28.28
N VAL A 1192 44.75 -10.65 28.89
CA VAL A 1192 44.70 -11.30 30.23
C VAL A 1192 44.13 -10.34 31.27
N GLN A 1193 44.46 -9.04 31.23
CA GLN A 1193 43.84 -8.03 32.10
C GLN A 1193 42.35 -7.82 31.78
N ARG A 1194 41.98 -7.68 30.50
CA ARG A 1194 40.59 -7.48 30.05
C ARG A 1194 39.70 -8.65 30.44
N ILE A 1195 40.15 -9.88 30.20
CA ILE A 1195 39.43 -11.10 30.56
C ILE A 1195 39.42 -11.33 32.07
N SER A 1196 40.50 -11.03 32.81
CA SER A 1196 40.49 -11.09 34.29
C SER A 1196 39.45 -10.13 34.89
N LYS A 1197 39.33 -8.89 34.36
CA LYS A 1197 38.34 -7.90 34.80
C LYS A 1197 36.90 -8.28 34.40
N ARG A 1198 36.72 -8.90 33.23
CA ARG A 1198 35.43 -9.46 32.82
C ARG A 1198 35.02 -10.64 33.71
N LEU A 1199 35.96 -11.53 34.00
CA LEU A 1199 35.76 -12.69 34.85
C LEU A 1199 35.42 -12.29 36.29
N SER A 1200 36.08 -11.29 36.87
CA SER A 1200 35.75 -10.83 38.23
C SER A 1200 34.36 -10.19 38.31
N LYS A 1201 33.93 -9.45 37.27
CA LYS A 1201 32.54 -8.96 37.17
C LYS A 1201 31.55 -10.13 37.09
N MET A 1202 31.77 -11.10 36.19
CA MET A 1202 30.88 -12.27 36.05
C MET A 1202 30.83 -13.10 37.34
N GLN A 1203 31.97 -13.30 38.01
CA GLN A 1203 32.03 -13.98 39.31
C GLN A 1203 31.22 -13.21 40.37
N THR A 1204 31.30 -11.88 40.42
CA THR A 1204 30.49 -11.04 41.34
C THR A 1204 28.99 -11.20 41.08
N GLU A 1205 28.58 -11.29 39.81
CA GLU A 1205 27.18 -11.51 39.41
C GLU A 1205 26.69 -12.92 39.80
N TYR A 1206 27.51 -13.95 39.61
CA TYR A 1206 27.22 -15.32 40.06
C TYR A 1206 27.16 -15.44 41.58
N ASP A 1207 28.13 -14.86 42.30
CA ASP A 1207 28.20 -14.89 43.76
C ASP A 1207 26.95 -14.21 44.37
N ALA A 1208 26.42 -13.16 43.73
CA ALA A 1208 25.16 -12.53 44.11
C ALA A 1208 23.92 -13.42 43.86
N LEU A 1209 23.88 -14.17 42.75
CA LEU A 1209 22.82 -15.15 42.48
C LEU A 1209 22.85 -16.31 43.48
N ILE A 1210 24.04 -16.86 43.77
CA ILE A 1210 24.24 -17.91 44.77
C ILE A 1210 23.90 -17.40 46.19
N THR A 1211 24.29 -16.18 46.56
CA THR A 1211 23.91 -15.56 47.83
C THR A 1211 22.39 -15.42 47.96
N ARG A 1212 21.69 -15.13 46.86
CA ARG A 1212 20.22 -15.05 46.82
C ARG A 1212 19.59 -16.43 46.98
N LEU A 1213 20.09 -17.46 46.29
CA LEU A 1213 19.61 -18.85 46.40
C LEU A 1213 19.85 -19.45 47.79
N ASN A 1214 20.97 -19.13 48.43
CA ASN A 1214 21.31 -19.59 49.78
C ASN A 1214 20.56 -18.85 50.90
N SER A 1215 19.70 -17.88 50.59
CA SER A 1215 18.95 -17.12 51.59
C SER A 1215 17.64 -17.85 51.95
N PRO A 1216 17.44 -18.33 53.21
CA PRO A 1216 16.23 -19.06 53.58
C PRO A 1216 14.96 -18.24 53.35
N LYS A 1217 15.01 -16.94 53.65
CA LYS A 1217 13.90 -15.99 53.41
C LYS A 1217 13.56 -15.78 51.93
N PHE A 1218 14.46 -16.11 50.99
CA PHE A 1218 14.16 -16.09 49.56
C PHE A 1218 13.48 -17.40 49.15
N LEU A 1219 14.05 -18.55 49.55
CA LEU A 1219 13.48 -19.87 49.27
C LEU A 1219 12.06 -20.06 49.86
N GLU A 1220 11.79 -19.51 51.03
CA GLU A 1220 10.47 -19.61 51.70
C GLU A 1220 9.40 -18.64 51.16
N LYS A 1221 9.78 -17.59 50.41
CA LYS A 1221 8.86 -16.48 50.07
C LYS A 1221 8.82 -16.08 48.60
N ALA A 1222 9.78 -16.49 47.78
CA ALA A 1222 9.71 -16.30 46.34
C ALA A 1222 8.86 -17.41 45.70
N PRO A 1223 8.05 -17.12 44.67
CA PRO A 1223 7.37 -18.17 43.90
C PRO A 1223 8.38 -19.15 43.30
N GLU A 1224 8.02 -20.44 43.17
CA GLU A 1224 8.91 -21.49 42.66
C GLU A 1224 9.49 -21.14 41.28
N GLU A 1225 8.70 -20.51 40.40
CA GLU A 1225 9.16 -20.03 39.08
C GLU A 1225 10.32 -19.01 39.20
N VAL A 1226 10.30 -18.14 40.21
CA VAL A 1226 11.33 -17.14 40.47
C VAL A 1226 12.57 -17.77 41.09
N VAL A 1227 12.41 -18.78 41.96
CA VAL A 1227 13.54 -19.56 42.48
C VAL A 1227 14.21 -20.34 41.35
N ARG A 1228 13.42 -21.00 40.48
CA ARG A 1228 13.92 -21.74 39.32
C ARG A 1228 14.64 -20.82 38.33
N GLY A 1229 14.06 -19.68 37.98
CA GLY A 1229 14.68 -18.70 37.06
C GLY A 1229 15.94 -18.03 37.61
N VAL A 1230 16.13 -17.98 38.94
CA VAL A 1230 17.41 -17.55 39.54
C VAL A 1230 18.43 -18.70 39.53
N LYS A 1231 18.00 -19.96 39.68
CA LYS A 1231 18.87 -21.15 39.56
C LYS A 1231 19.36 -21.37 38.14
N GLU A 1232 18.48 -21.31 37.14
CA GLU A 1232 18.81 -21.38 35.71
C GLU A 1232 19.86 -20.30 35.34
N LYS A 1233 19.67 -19.06 35.81
CA LYS A 1233 20.64 -17.97 35.61
C LYS A 1233 21.98 -18.17 36.34
N ALA A 1234 21.99 -18.85 37.49
CA ALA A 1234 23.23 -19.21 38.19
C ALA A 1234 23.99 -20.29 37.42
N GLU A 1235 23.31 -21.33 36.93
CA GLU A 1235 23.90 -22.40 36.11
C GLU A 1235 24.48 -21.85 34.79
N GLU A 1236 23.74 -20.99 34.08
CA GLU A 1236 24.25 -20.26 32.90
C GLU A 1236 25.49 -19.41 33.22
N ALA A 1237 25.49 -18.71 34.37
CA ALA A 1237 26.60 -17.86 34.77
C ALA A 1237 27.84 -18.70 35.14
N GLU A 1238 27.66 -19.83 35.82
CA GLU A 1238 28.75 -20.77 36.15
C GLU A 1238 29.41 -21.34 34.89
N GLU A 1239 28.62 -21.76 33.88
CA GLU A 1239 29.17 -22.26 32.63
C GLU A 1239 29.96 -21.17 31.87
N LYS A 1240 29.41 -19.96 31.78
CA LYS A 1240 30.10 -18.81 31.15
C LYS A 1240 31.36 -18.42 31.92
N ILE A 1241 31.36 -18.52 33.26
CA ILE A 1241 32.55 -18.36 34.12
C ILE A 1241 33.58 -19.45 33.86
N LYS A 1242 33.16 -20.72 33.74
CA LYS A 1242 34.03 -21.88 33.48
C LYS A 1242 34.74 -21.78 32.13
N LEU A 1243 34.00 -21.41 31.08
CA LEU A 1243 34.56 -21.14 29.75
C LEU A 1243 35.52 -19.93 29.78
N THR A 1244 35.18 -18.87 30.51
CA THR A 1244 36.03 -17.68 30.65
C THR A 1244 37.30 -17.96 31.46
N LYS A 1245 37.24 -18.84 32.49
CA LYS A 1245 38.41 -19.34 33.23
C LYS A 1245 39.33 -20.16 32.33
N ALA A 1246 38.79 -21.14 31.60
CA ALA A 1246 39.56 -21.95 30.65
C ALA A 1246 40.29 -21.08 29.59
N ARG A 1247 39.61 -20.07 29.04
CA ARG A 1247 40.21 -19.09 28.12
C ARG A 1247 41.31 -18.25 28.78
N LEU A 1248 41.08 -17.78 30.01
CA LEU A 1248 42.05 -16.99 30.76
C LEU A 1248 43.31 -17.79 31.11
N ASP A 1249 43.15 -19.06 31.48
CA ASP A 1249 44.26 -19.93 31.87
C ASP A 1249 45.04 -20.44 30.64
N PHE A 1250 44.37 -20.64 29.50
CA PHE A 1250 45.02 -20.80 28.19
C PHE A 1250 45.87 -19.58 27.81
N LEU A 1251 45.33 -18.36 27.91
CA LEU A 1251 46.11 -17.14 27.59
C LEU A 1251 47.30 -16.95 28.54
N LYS A 1252 47.16 -17.27 29.84
CA LYS A 1252 48.29 -17.25 30.80
C LYS A 1252 49.36 -18.29 30.47
N SER A 1253 48.99 -19.50 30.04
CA SER A 1253 49.98 -20.51 29.65
C SER A 1253 50.70 -20.11 28.35
N THR A 1254 50.01 -19.45 27.42
CA THR A 1254 50.64 -18.76 26.27
C THR A 1254 51.65 -17.71 26.74
N THR A 1255 51.33 -16.87 27.73
CA THR A 1255 52.29 -15.89 28.26
C THR A 1255 53.56 -16.54 28.82
N SER A 1256 53.42 -17.65 29.57
CA SER A 1256 54.58 -18.39 30.09
C SER A 1256 55.44 -18.98 28.96
N LEU A 1257 54.81 -19.56 27.93
CA LEU A 1257 55.50 -20.15 26.77
C LEU A 1257 56.19 -19.12 25.87
N VAL A 1258 55.74 -17.87 25.87
CA VAL A 1258 56.38 -16.74 25.15
C VAL A 1258 57.47 -16.06 26.01
N SER A 1259 57.64 -16.48 27.27
CA SER A 1259 58.70 -16.02 28.18
C SER A 1259 59.86 -17.01 28.37
N GLN A 1260 59.88 -18.09 27.56
CA GLN A 1260 60.96 -19.08 27.45
C GLN A 1260 61.62 -19.02 26.06
#